data_AF-O24770-F1
#
_entry.id   AF-O24770-F1
#
_cell.length_a   1.000
_cell.length_b   1.000
_cell.length_c   1.000
_cell.angle_alpha   90.00
_cell.angle_beta   90.00
_cell.angle_gamma   90.00
#
_symmetry.space_group_name_H-M   'P 1'
#
loop_
_entity.id
_entity.type
_entity.pdbx_description
1 polymer ?
#
loop_
_entity_poly.entity_id
_entity_poly.type
_entity_poly.pdbx_seq_one_letter_code
_entity_poly.pdbx_strand_id
1 'polypeptide(L)'
;MQTYLSTKSIEYYLKELKEIFSQIWLKPSEIEKRCEELFKRSKEFDYKRILVSGETDNTTLYVIEDSSKIHVFSPNRDLRENPLLMRWHPSWYEIESKEIYYKCFLSCEELYEHLELPTVTLVNLCVIENFPIPRLNLSTGTLSSYLRKEQLAKVELIDMQVGTTINQIIKNLLDSQPDIIGLSVNFGQKKLAFEILDLIYSHIENGDLSSIITVGNVIPSFSPEQFFERYPSLLICDKEGEYTLRDLIKMLKKELKLDEVNGISYVDESGEVKHNVAETVNFKEEVPTPSLDILGEISKFRGALTLETSRGCDYSRCTFCPRDHKLRSWRPLSVEQTLKQLDDILRAGKHFNIKPHIYMADEEFIGELPNGTEAQRIIDICEGLLKREEKIKFDFAARADSVYEPKRTKEWNVERLKMWHYCALAGADRIFIGVESGSNQQLKRYGKGTTSEQNIIALRLVSALGINLRIGFIMFDQLMKGLDNLKENLDFLERTDALMKPIDIGDMTYEELYDKLLNDKEFIEKHKTGKPVYTIVSYMLASMEILMNTPYSRMVQLTERKEEVNLIMNDGKPDMNMGRYATSFVDKTNGNLSEACQMWIDSNFGVMYTIKSLHKVANPREKKKLYSYMETHREISHFLLKYLVYNLSPDKESQIILSDFLRMHSMEHILDNSKINVGDGSKENILNVMTNWQLIMEKLLRDVEADLNKGIITDSEDHRLHNTLKRWFSDMGNWSLINAYELN
;
A
#
# COMPACT_ATOMS: atom_id res chain seq x y z
N MET A 1 32.78 11.22 -37.85
CA MET A 1 32.14 9.91 -37.56
C MET A 1 32.48 8.91 -38.66
N GLN A 2 33.34 7.92 -38.42
CA GLN A 2 33.30 6.69 -39.24
C GLN A 2 32.14 5.85 -38.70
N THR A 3 30.99 5.87 -39.38
CA THR A 3 29.92 4.90 -39.06
C THR A 3 30.34 3.57 -39.68
N TYR A 4 30.71 2.59 -38.83
CA TYR A 4 31.04 1.22 -39.26
C TYR A 4 29.87 0.50 -39.94
N LEU A 5 28.66 0.92 -39.60
CA LEU A 5 27.43 0.48 -40.25
C LEU A 5 26.99 1.54 -41.26
N SER A 6 26.36 1.08 -42.33
CA SER A 6 25.67 1.98 -43.25
C SER A 6 24.53 2.71 -42.51
N THR A 7 24.20 3.93 -42.92
CA THR A 7 23.05 4.66 -42.37
C THR A 7 21.76 3.84 -42.45
N LYS A 8 21.57 3.10 -43.55
CA LYS A 8 20.42 2.19 -43.74
C LYS A 8 20.40 1.05 -42.72
N SER A 9 21.56 0.46 -42.42
CA SER A 9 21.66 -0.61 -41.41
C SER A 9 21.34 -0.06 -40.02
N ILE A 10 21.86 1.12 -39.66
CA ILE A 10 21.56 1.79 -38.39
C ILE A 10 20.05 2.05 -38.26
N GLU A 11 19.43 2.66 -39.28
CA GLU A 11 17.99 2.93 -39.30
C GLU A 11 17.15 1.65 -39.17
N TYR A 12 17.57 0.56 -39.82
CA TYR A 12 16.92 -0.73 -39.70
C TYR A 12 16.96 -1.26 -38.26
N TYR A 13 18.13 -1.36 -37.63
CA TYR A 13 18.23 -1.88 -36.25
C TYR A 13 17.52 -0.98 -35.25
N LEU A 14 17.63 0.35 -35.37
CA LEU A 14 16.93 1.27 -34.47
C LEU A 14 15.42 1.06 -34.54
N LYS A 15 14.86 0.81 -35.73
CA LYS A 15 13.43 0.51 -35.90
C LYS A 15 13.03 -0.81 -35.23
N GLU A 16 13.76 -1.90 -35.51
CA GLU A 16 13.46 -3.23 -34.94
C GLU A 16 13.64 -3.22 -33.41
N LEU A 17 14.69 -2.58 -32.90
CA LEU A 17 14.93 -2.43 -31.46
C LEU A 17 13.85 -1.57 -30.80
N LYS A 18 13.35 -0.53 -31.47
CA LYS A 18 12.23 0.26 -30.95
C LYS A 18 10.98 -0.60 -30.74
N GLU A 19 10.68 -1.53 -31.65
CA GLU A 19 9.57 -2.45 -31.51
C GLU A 19 9.76 -3.42 -30.33
N ILE A 20 10.96 -3.99 -30.17
CA ILE A 20 11.29 -4.87 -29.05
C ILE A 20 11.20 -4.09 -27.72
N PHE A 21 11.88 -2.94 -27.62
CA PHE A 21 11.99 -2.17 -26.37
C PHE A 21 10.69 -1.44 -26.00
N SER A 22 9.77 -1.26 -26.95
CA SER A 22 8.43 -0.79 -26.63
C SER A 22 7.66 -1.77 -25.73
N GLN A 23 8.02 -3.05 -25.70
CA GLN A 23 7.35 -4.08 -24.88
C GLN A 23 7.92 -4.10 -23.46
N ILE A 24 7.69 -3.02 -22.70
CA ILE A 24 8.24 -2.77 -21.36
C ILE A 24 7.82 -3.76 -20.27
N TRP A 25 7.00 -4.75 -20.61
CA TRP A 25 6.57 -5.84 -19.74
C TRP A 25 7.34 -7.14 -19.96
N LEU A 26 8.32 -7.14 -20.87
CA LEU A 26 9.22 -8.28 -21.05
C LEU A 26 10.27 -8.28 -19.95
N LYS A 27 10.66 -9.48 -19.50
CA LYS A 27 11.82 -9.63 -18.62
C LYS A 27 13.10 -9.21 -19.36
N PRO A 28 14.11 -8.66 -18.65
CA PRO A 28 15.38 -8.31 -19.27
C PRO A 28 16.01 -9.45 -20.10
N SER A 29 15.95 -10.69 -19.60
CA SER A 29 16.45 -11.88 -20.30
C SER A 29 15.68 -12.21 -21.58
N GLU A 30 14.37 -11.94 -21.63
CA GLU A 30 13.57 -12.10 -22.85
C GLU A 30 13.90 -11.04 -23.89
N ILE A 31 14.15 -9.80 -23.44
CA ILE A 31 14.60 -8.71 -24.31
C ILE A 31 15.98 -9.05 -24.90
N GLU A 32 16.94 -9.45 -24.07
CA GLU A 32 18.28 -9.88 -24.50
C GLU A 32 18.18 -11.00 -25.55
N LYS A 33 17.38 -12.04 -25.30
CA LYS A 33 17.18 -13.14 -26.24
C LYS A 33 16.60 -12.68 -27.59
N ARG A 34 15.61 -11.78 -27.59
CA ARG A 34 15.04 -11.24 -28.84
C ARG A 34 16.06 -10.41 -29.61
N CYS A 35 16.89 -9.64 -28.91
CA CYS A 35 18.00 -8.92 -29.53
C CYS A 35 19.03 -9.88 -30.12
N GLU A 36 19.40 -10.95 -29.42
CA GLU A 36 20.28 -11.98 -29.99
C GLU A 36 19.70 -12.60 -31.27
N GLU A 37 18.41 -12.94 -31.28
CA GLU A 37 17.76 -13.50 -32.46
C GLU A 37 17.75 -12.52 -33.64
N LEU A 38 17.55 -11.22 -33.39
CA LEU A 38 17.63 -10.16 -34.39
C LEU A 38 19.06 -10.08 -34.99
N PHE A 39 20.08 -10.07 -34.16
CA PHE A 39 21.48 -9.94 -34.60
C PHE A 39 22.06 -11.24 -35.18
N LYS A 40 21.62 -12.43 -34.75
CA LYS A 40 22.00 -13.72 -35.38
C LYS A 40 21.56 -13.82 -36.85
N ARG A 41 20.46 -13.16 -37.23
CA ARG A 41 19.98 -13.11 -38.62
C ARG A 41 20.83 -12.20 -39.50
N SER A 42 21.55 -11.27 -38.89
CA SER A 42 22.47 -10.37 -39.56
C SER A 42 23.83 -11.01 -39.74
N LYS A 43 24.41 -10.94 -40.95
CA LYS A 43 25.82 -11.24 -41.19
C LYS A 43 26.72 -10.01 -41.06
N GLU A 44 26.18 -8.88 -40.58
CA GLU A 44 26.91 -7.61 -40.49
C GLU A 44 27.78 -7.50 -39.22
N PHE A 45 27.58 -8.34 -38.21
CA PHE A 45 28.32 -8.32 -36.95
C PHE A 45 28.93 -9.70 -36.65
N ASP A 46 30.18 -9.69 -36.19
CA ASP A 46 30.83 -10.85 -35.58
C ASP A 46 30.96 -10.59 -34.07
N TYR A 47 29.85 -10.77 -33.35
CA TYR A 47 29.76 -10.37 -31.95
C TYR A 47 30.06 -11.52 -30.98
N LYS A 48 30.77 -11.21 -29.89
CA LYS A 48 31.04 -12.13 -28.78
C LYS A 48 29.89 -12.18 -27.76
N ARG A 49 29.27 -11.03 -27.47
CA ARG A 49 28.22 -10.91 -26.44
C ARG A 49 27.25 -9.78 -26.77
N ILE A 50 25.98 -9.98 -26.41
CA ILE A 50 24.97 -8.94 -26.38
C ILE A 50 24.56 -8.70 -24.93
N LEU A 51 24.37 -7.44 -24.56
CA LEU A 51 23.90 -7.01 -23.27
C LEU A 51 22.80 -5.98 -23.46
N VAL A 52 21.72 -6.10 -22.70
CA VAL A 52 20.68 -5.06 -22.62
C VAL A 52 20.66 -4.51 -21.20
N SER A 53 20.64 -3.18 -21.09
CA SER A 53 20.53 -2.48 -19.81
C SER A 53 19.71 -1.21 -19.96
N GLY A 54 19.05 -0.78 -18.88
CA GLY A 54 18.06 0.29 -18.90
C GLY A 54 16.67 -0.23 -18.57
N GLU A 55 15.71 0.70 -18.49
CA GLU A 55 14.33 0.41 -18.17
C GLU A 55 13.42 1.41 -18.88
N THR A 56 12.31 0.94 -19.43
CA THR A 56 11.38 1.75 -20.25
C THR A 56 12.08 2.49 -21.40
N ASP A 57 12.17 3.82 -21.35
CA ASP A 57 12.63 4.70 -22.43
C ASP A 57 14.15 4.74 -22.61
N ASN A 58 14.94 4.38 -21.60
CA ASN A 58 16.41 4.42 -21.70
C ASN A 58 17.05 3.05 -21.95
N THR A 59 16.23 2.03 -22.22
CA THR A 59 16.67 0.69 -22.62
C THR A 59 17.66 0.79 -23.77
N THR A 60 18.87 0.28 -23.55
CA THR A 60 20.02 0.39 -24.44
C THR A 60 20.59 -1.00 -24.72
N LEU A 61 20.92 -1.26 -25.98
CA LEU A 61 21.62 -2.45 -26.43
C LEU A 61 23.12 -2.18 -26.55
N TYR A 62 23.92 -3.08 -26.00
CA TYR A 62 25.37 -3.13 -26.18
C TYR A 62 25.72 -4.43 -26.92
N VAL A 63 26.23 -4.29 -28.14
CA VAL A 63 26.71 -5.40 -28.96
C VAL A 63 28.23 -5.36 -28.92
N ILE A 64 28.80 -6.34 -28.24
CA ILE A 64 30.23 -6.43 -27.96
C ILE A 64 30.84 -7.38 -28.98
N GLU A 65 31.63 -6.84 -29.91
CA GLU A 65 32.44 -7.66 -30.83
C GLU A 65 33.63 -8.28 -30.10
N ASP A 66 34.40 -7.43 -29.44
CA ASP A 66 35.47 -7.80 -28.52
C ASP A 66 35.60 -6.74 -27.41
N SER A 67 36.56 -6.89 -26.51
CA SER A 67 36.77 -5.92 -25.41
C SER A 67 37.14 -4.51 -25.91
N SER A 68 37.58 -4.38 -27.16
CA SER A 68 37.99 -3.11 -27.75
C SER A 68 36.89 -2.48 -28.62
N LYS A 69 35.91 -3.26 -29.11
CA LYS A 69 34.91 -2.78 -30.07
C LYS A 69 33.48 -3.07 -29.62
N ILE A 70 32.74 -2.00 -29.32
CA ILE A 70 31.39 -2.06 -28.75
C ILE A 70 30.45 -1.17 -29.56
N HIS A 71 29.37 -1.74 -30.07
CA HIS A 71 28.28 -1.00 -30.71
C HIS A 71 27.16 -0.76 -29.71
N VAL A 72 26.71 0.48 -29.59
CA VAL A 72 25.68 0.90 -28.64
C VAL A 72 24.49 1.45 -29.42
N PHE A 73 23.30 0.92 -29.14
CA PHE A 73 22.03 1.37 -29.73
C PHE A 73 21.07 1.78 -28.62
N SER A 74 20.53 2.99 -28.70
CA SER A 74 19.42 3.44 -27.85
C SER A 74 18.35 4.05 -28.74
N PRO A 75 17.26 3.33 -29.06
CA PRO A 75 16.29 3.78 -30.07
C PRO A 75 15.28 4.83 -29.56
N ASN A 76 15.18 5.01 -28.24
CA ASN A 76 14.17 5.84 -27.61
C ASN A 76 14.75 7.06 -26.88
N ARG A 77 16.06 7.09 -26.65
CA ARG A 77 16.73 8.15 -25.90
C ARG A 77 18.11 8.44 -26.45
N ASP A 78 18.52 9.69 -26.34
CA ASP A 78 19.85 10.12 -26.75
C ASP A 78 20.92 9.44 -25.88
N LEU A 79 21.94 8.86 -26.50
CA LEU A 79 23.06 8.22 -25.80
C LEU A 79 23.81 9.19 -24.89
N ARG A 80 23.77 10.50 -25.15
CA ARG A 80 24.38 11.53 -24.28
C ARG A 80 23.78 11.55 -22.87
N GLU A 81 22.57 11.02 -22.72
CA GLU A 81 21.89 10.87 -21.43
C GLU A 81 22.03 9.45 -20.84
N ASN A 82 22.80 8.57 -21.47
CA ASN A 82 22.98 7.21 -21.00
C ASN A 82 23.83 7.18 -19.71
N PRO A 83 23.29 6.71 -18.57
CA PRO A 83 23.98 6.82 -17.29
C PRO A 83 25.25 5.96 -17.20
N LEU A 84 25.32 4.82 -17.91
CA LEU A 84 26.51 3.99 -17.95
C LEU A 84 27.65 4.67 -18.72
N LEU A 85 27.36 5.19 -19.91
CA LEU A 85 28.35 5.91 -20.72
C LEU A 85 28.84 7.18 -20.02
N MET A 86 27.95 7.88 -19.31
CA MET A 86 28.30 9.07 -18.54
C MET A 86 29.15 8.74 -17.31
N ARG A 87 28.93 7.59 -16.65
CA ARG A 87 29.81 7.12 -15.57
C ARG A 87 31.18 6.72 -16.08
N TRP A 88 31.24 6.03 -17.23
CA TRP A 88 32.51 5.61 -17.84
C TRP A 88 33.34 6.82 -18.28
N HIS A 89 32.79 7.72 -19.09
CA HIS A 89 33.53 8.91 -19.53
C HIS A 89 32.58 10.07 -19.90
N PRO A 90 32.31 11.05 -19.01
CA PRO A 90 31.32 12.11 -19.23
C PRO A 90 31.48 12.94 -20.52
N SER A 91 32.68 13.00 -21.09
CA SER A 91 32.98 13.75 -22.33
C SER A 91 33.22 12.84 -23.53
N TRP A 92 32.63 11.64 -23.57
CA TRP A 92 32.83 10.68 -24.67
C TRP A 92 32.30 11.20 -26.02
N TYR A 93 31.44 12.23 -25.99
CA TYR A 93 30.88 12.92 -27.15
C TYR A 93 31.44 14.35 -27.27
N GLU A 94 31.75 14.77 -28.50
CA GLU A 94 32.05 16.17 -28.82
C GLU A 94 30.74 16.97 -28.99
N ILE A 95 30.81 18.30 -29.07
CA ILE A 95 29.63 19.16 -29.29
C ILE A 95 29.01 18.85 -30.67
N GLU A 96 28.06 17.93 -30.69
CA GLU A 96 27.22 17.60 -31.84
C GLU A 96 25.80 18.17 -31.63
N SER A 97 25.23 18.80 -32.67
CA SER A 97 23.89 19.41 -32.59
C SER A 97 22.74 18.42 -32.75
N LYS A 98 23.01 17.21 -33.28
CA LYS A 98 22.01 16.17 -33.50
C LYS A 98 22.06 15.13 -32.39
N GLU A 99 20.91 14.52 -32.10
CA GLU A 99 20.78 13.42 -31.16
C GLU A 99 21.55 12.18 -31.65
N ILE A 100 22.14 11.43 -30.70
CA ILE A 100 22.97 10.25 -31.00
C ILE A 100 22.25 9.00 -30.51
N TYR A 101 21.64 8.25 -31.43
CA TYR A 101 20.94 6.99 -31.11
C TYR A 101 21.79 5.73 -31.35
N TYR A 102 22.94 5.90 -32.00
CA TYR A 102 23.90 4.84 -32.26
C TYR A 102 25.33 5.37 -32.22
N LYS A 103 26.23 4.60 -31.59
CA LYS A 103 27.67 4.88 -31.55
C LYS A 103 28.44 3.56 -31.52
N CYS A 104 29.55 3.49 -32.26
CA CYS A 104 30.55 2.44 -32.11
C CYS A 104 31.75 3.03 -31.37
N PHE A 105 32.14 2.41 -30.27
CA PHE A 105 33.32 2.75 -29.48
C PHE A 105 34.44 1.76 -29.82
N LEU A 106 35.67 2.28 -29.96
CA LEU A 106 36.87 1.53 -30.32
C LEU A 106 37.94 1.70 -29.24
N SER A 107 38.79 0.69 -29.10
CA SER A 107 39.90 0.67 -28.12
C SER A 107 39.45 1.05 -26.71
N CYS A 108 38.27 0.55 -26.30
CA CYS A 108 37.56 0.95 -25.07
C CYS A 108 37.42 -0.19 -24.06
N GLU A 109 38.54 -0.83 -23.69
CA GLU A 109 38.55 -1.94 -22.72
C GLU A 109 37.93 -1.57 -21.37
N GLU A 110 38.12 -0.32 -20.93
CA GLU A 110 37.48 0.20 -19.71
C GLU A 110 35.95 0.26 -19.81
N LEU A 111 35.37 0.55 -20.99
CA LEU A 111 33.92 0.47 -21.19
C LEU A 111 33.45 -0.97 -21.05
N TYR A 112 34.21 -1.94 -21.58
CA TYR A 112 33.89 -3.35 -21.42
C TYR A 112 33.82 -3.75 -19.93
N GLU A 113 34.74 -3.28 -19.09
CA GLU A 113 34.70 -3.50 -17.63
C GLU A 113 33.45 -2.87 -16.98
N HIS A 114 33.05 -1.68 -17.41
CA HIS A 114 31.83 -1.03 -16.92
C HIS A 114 30.54 -1.77 -17.29
N LEU A 115 30.55 -2.57 -18.38
CA LEU A 115 29.44 -3.40 -18.82
C LEU A 115 29.32 -4.73 -18.06
N GLU A 116 30.32 -5.11 -17.26
CA GLU A 116 30.19 -6.21 -16.29
C GLU A 116 29.36 -5.71 -15.09
N LEU A 117 28.04 -5.75 -15.28
CA LEU A 117 27.06 -5.33 -14.30
C LEU A 117 26.83 -6.43 -13.25
N PRO A 118 26.90 -6.11 -11.94
CA PRO A 118 26.52 -7.03 -10.88
C PRO A 118 25.07 -7.52 -11.02
N THR A 119 24.80 -8.70 -10.45
CA THR A 119 23.47 -9.32 -10.42
C THR A 119 22.82 -9.08 -9.06
N VAL A 120 21.55 -8.69 -9.08
CA VAL A 120 20.76 -8.43 -7.86
C VAL A 120 19.47 -9.20 -7.96
N THR A 121 19.13 -9.98 -6.92
CA THR A 121 17.81 -10.60 -6.79
C THR A 121 17.05 -9.93 -5.65
N LEU A 122 15.91 -9.33 -5.96
CA LEU A 122 15.00 -8.75 -4.96
C LEU A 122 13.80 -9.67 -4.75
N VAL A 123 13.55 -10.05 -3.50
CA VAL A 123 12.48 -10.97 -3.11
C VAL A 123 11.42 -10.20 -2.34
N ASN A 124 10.21 -10.16 -2.89
CA ASN A 124 9.03 -9.69 -2.17
C ASN A 124 8.37 -10.84 -1.41
N LEU A 125 8.30 -10.71 -0.08
CA LEU A 125 7.65 -11.69 0.78
C LEU A 125 6.13 -11.49 0.80
N CYS A 126 5.39 -12.58 0.94
CA CYS A 126 3.94 -12.55 1.07
C CYS A 126 3.43 -13.77 1.84
N VAL A 127 2.56 -13.53 2.82
CA VAL A 127 1.70 -14.56 3.42
C VAL A 127 0.40 -14.57 2.62
N ILE A 128 0.28 -15.51 1.67
CA ILE A 128 -0.78 -15.53 0.65
C ILE A 128 -2.17 -15.60 1.30
N GLU A 129 -2.28 -16.25 2.46
CA GLU A 129 -3.51 -16.38 3.25
C GLU A 129 -4.08 -15.01 3.65
N ASN A 130 -3.22 -14.04 3.90
CA ASN A 130 -3.60 -12.68 4.29
C ASN A 130 -3.87 -11.78 3.08
N PHE A 131 -3.16 -12.02 1.96
CA PHE A 131 -3.17 -11.17 0.76
C PHE A 131 -3.40 -11.97 -0.54
N PRO A 132 -4.63 -12.47 -0.78
CA PRO A 132 -4.93 -13.38 -1.88
C PRO A 132 -5.07 -12.71 -3.25
N ILE A 133 -5.08 -11.37 -3.34
CA ILE A 133 -5.10 -10.66 -4.63
C ILE A 133 -3.72 -10.05 -4.86
N PRO A 134 -2.93 -10.59 -5.79
CA PRO A 134 -1.63 -10.03 -6.13
C PRO A 134 -1.77 -8.59 -6.65
N ARG A 135 -0.82 -7.76 -6.27
CA ARG A 135 -0.68 -6.39 -6.77
C ARG A 135 0.71 -6.19 -7.31
N LEU A 136 0.85 -5.24 -8.24
CA LEU A 136 2.16 -4.81 -8.68
C LEU A 136 2.94 -4.30 -7.46
N ASN A 137 4.00 -5.02 -7.08
CA ASN A 137 4.73 -4.68 -5.87
C ASN A 137 5.62 -3.46 -6.10
N LEU A 138 5.24 -2.33 -5.49
CA LEU A 138 6.00 -1.08 -5.64
C LEU A 138 7.35 -1.15 -4.91
N SER A 139 7.45 -1.89 -3.80
CA SER A 139 8.69 -1.93 -3.01
C SER A 139 9.85 -2.52 -3.81
N THR A 140 9.70 -3.70 -4.40
CA THR A 140 10.77 -4.32 -5.20
C THR A 140 10.73 -3.87 -6.66
N GLY A 141 9.53 -3.60 -7.21
CA GLY A 141 9.37 -3.14 -8.59
C GLY A 141 10.02 -1.78 -8.86
N THR A 142 9.88 -0.82 -7.95
CA THR A 142 10.52 0.50 -8.08
C THR A 142 12.03 0.40 -7.93
N LEU A 143 12.53 -0.37 -6.96
CA LEU A 143 13.97 -0.57 -6.75
C LEU A 143 14.64 -1.27 -7.95
N SER A 144 13.99 -2.30 -8.49
CA SER A 144 14.44 -2.99 -9.71
C SER A 144 14.55 -2.02 -10.88
N SER A 145 13.47 -1.27 -11.12
CA SER A 145 13.42 -0.29 -12.20
C SER A 145 14.45 0.82 -12.03
N TYR A 146 14.67 1.32 -10.81
CA TYR A 146 15.68 2.33 -10.50
C TYR A 146 17.09 1.84 -10.86
N LEU A 147 17.48 0.66 -10.38
CA LEU A 147 18.80 0.08 -10.66
C LEU A 147 19.02 -0.20 -12.15
N ARG A 148 17.98 -0.67 -12.85
CA ARG A 148 18.01 -0.91 -14.29
C ARG A 148 18.09 0.39 -15.08
N LYS A 149 17.27 1.39 -14.76
CA LYS A 149 17.32 2.73 -15.37
C LYS A 149 18.69 3.36 -15.20
N GLU A 150 19.29 3.29 -14.01
CA GLU A 150 20.65 3.76 -13.77
C GLU A 150 21.72 2.85 -14.38
N GLN A 151 21.35 1.69 -14.95
CA GLN A 151 22.24 0.70 -15.53
C GLN A 151 23.34 0.25 -14.56
N LEU A 152 22.98 0.07 -13.29
CA LEU A 152 23.92 -0.29 -12.22
C LEU A 152 24.04 -1.81 -12.06
N ALA A 153 22.97 -2.54 -12.33
CA ALA A 153 22.89 -3.98 -12.12
C ALA A 153 21.89 -4.66 -13.06
N LYS A 154 22.09 -5.97 -13.27
CA LYS A 154 21.04 -6.87 -13.76
C LYS A 154 20.17 -7.28 -12.59
N VAL A 155 18.90 -6.88 -12.61
CA VAL A 155 17.99 -7.14 -11.49
C VAL A 155 16.94 -8.17 -11.86
N GLU A 156 16.77 -9.18 -11.01
CA GLU A 156 15.68 -10.15 -11.07
C GLU A 156 14.73 -9.97 -9.89
N LEU A 157 13.43 -10.13 -10.15
CA LEU A 157 12.39 -10.08 -9.13
C LEU A 157 11.84 -11.48 -8.86
N ILE A 158 11.73 -11.82 -7.57
CA ILE A 158 10.96 -12.96 -7.11
C ILE A 158 9.83 -12.44 -6.22
N ASP A 159 8.58 -12.75 -6.55
CA ASP A 159 7.42 -12.27 -5.80
C ASP A 159 6.58 -13.43 -5.27
N MET A 160 6.54 -13.61 -3.95
CA MET A 160 5.73 -14.66 -3.34
C MET A 160 4.21 -14.45 -3.54
N GLN A 161 3.76 -13.24 -3.89
CA GLN A 161 2.35 -12.99 -4.19
C GLN A 161 1.84 -13.83 -5.37
N VAL A 162 2.71 -14.21 -6.31
CA VAL A 162 2.34 -15.03 -7.48
C VAL A 162 2.48 -16.54 -7.21
N GLY A 163 2.56 -16.94 -5.94
CA GLY A 163 2.59 -18.35 -5.53
C GLY A 163 4.00 -18.96 -5.45
N THR A 164 5.05 -18.13 -5.49
CA THR A 164 6.42 -18.63 -5.33
C THR A 164 6.66 -19.14 -3.90
N THR A 165 7.20 -20.35 -3.79
CA THR A 165 7.49 -21.00 -2.50
C THR A 165 8.92 -20.71 -2.03
N ILE A 166 9.19 -20.92 -0.73
CA ILE A 166 10.55 -20.83 -0.16
C ILE A 166 11.54 -21.70 -0.95
N ASN A 167 11.18 -22.96 -1.23
CA ASN A 167 12.04 -23.86 -1.99
C ASN A 167 12.36 -23.36 -3.40
N GLN A 168 11.39 -22.69 -4.06
CA GLN A 168 11.63 -22.09 -5.38
C GLN A 168 12.54 -20.85 -5.28
N ILE A 169 12.39 -20.04 -4.22
CA ILE A 169 13.31 -18.93 -3.94
C ILE A 169 14.74 -19.46 -3.81
N ILE A 170 14.96 -20.40 -2.89
CA ILE A 170 16.30 -20.95 -2.62
C ILE A 170 16.88 -21.59 -3.89
N LYS A 171 16.09 -22.39 -4.61
CA LYS A 171 16.54 -22.97 -5.88
C LYS A 171 16.97 -21.89 -6.88
N ASN A 172 16.14 -20.86 -7.09
CA ASN A 172 16.47 -19.80 -8.03
C ASN A 172 17.75 -19.06 -7.63
N LEU A 173 17.96 -18.80 -6.34
CA LEU A 173 19.17 -18.15 -5.83
C LEU A 173 20.43 -19.01 -6.06
N LEU A 174 20.32 -20.33 -5.85
CA LEU A 174 21.43 -21.26 -6.12
C LEU A 174 21.73 -21.38 -7.61
N ASP A 175 20.70 -21.36 -8.46
CA ASP A 175 20.84 -21.45 -9.91
C ASP A 175 21.42 -20.15 -10.51
N SER A 176 21.04 -18.98 -9.99
CA SER A 176 21.45 -17.67 -10.54
C SER A 176 22.69 -17.06 -9.90
N GLN A 177 23.06 -17.46 -8.68
CA GLN A 177 24.21 -16.96 -7.93
C GLN A 177 24.32 -15.42 -7.95
N PRO A 178 23.30 -14.70 -7.43
CA PRO A 178 23.30 -13.24 -7.49
C PRO A 178 24.37 -12.64 -6.58
N ASP A 179 24.97 -11.51 -6.97
CA ASP A 179 25.94 -10.81 -6.10
C ASP A 179 25.27 -10.23 -4.85
N ILE A 180 24.02 -9.75 -4.97
CA ILE A 180 23.23 -9.18 -3.87
C ILE A 180 21.84 -9.83 -3.82
N ILE A 181 21.42 -10.21 -2.61
CA ILE A 181 20.06 -10.70 -2.33
C ILE A 181 19.37 -9.71 -1.39
N GLY A 182 18.27 -9.11 -1.84
CA GLY A 182 17.46 -8.17 -1.06
C GLY A 182 16.10 -8.76 -0.68
N LEU A 183 15.75 -8.79 0.62
CA LEU A 183 14.40 -9.17 1.07
C LEU A 183 13.59 -7.95 1.54
N SER A 184 12.38 -7.77 1.01
CA SER A 184 11.40 -6.79 1.51
C SER A 184 10.53 -7.43 2.59
N VAL A 185 10.68 -6.98 3.84
CA VAL A 185 10.03 -7.60 5.01
C VAL A 185 9.03 -6.63 5.66
N ASN A 186 7.75 -6.80 5.33
CA ASN A 186 6.64 -5.99 5.84
C ASN A 186 6.03 -6.56 7.14
N PHE A 187 5.04 -5.87 7.69
CA PHE A 187 4.24 -6.35 8.82
C PHE A 187 3.72 -7.77 8.61
N GLY A 188 3.88 -8.60 9.63
CA GLY A 188 3.44 -9.99 9.65
C GLY A 188 4.37 -10.98 8.95
N GLN A 189 5.53 -10.53 8.44
CA GLN A 189 6.40 -11.35 7.58
C GLN A 189 7.74 -11.72 8.22
N LYS A 190 7.97 -11.36 9.49
CA LYS A 190 9.24 -11.65 10.20
C LYS A 190 9.56 -13.14 10.22
N LYS A 191 8.59 -13.97 10.62
CA LYS A 191 8.79 -15.44 10.72
C LYS A 191 9.19 -16.03 9.37
N LEU A 192 8.48 -15.63 8.31
CA LEU A 192 8.79 -16.03 6.93
C LEU A 192 10.18 -15.55 6.47
N ALA A 193 10.57 -14.32 6.81
CA ALA A 193 11.90 -13.81 6.50
C ALA A 193 12.99 -14.65 7.19
N PHE A 194 12.79 -15.04 8.45
CA PHE A 194 13.74 -15.89 9.17
C PHE A 194 13.86 -17.29 8.55
N GLU A 195 12.74 -17.91 8.15
CA GLU A 195 12.79 -19.21 7.45
C GLU A 195 13.61 -19.16 6.15
N ILE A 196 13.49 -18.07 5.39
CA ILE A 196 14.26 -17.87 4.15
C ILE A 196 15.72 -17.56 4.47
N LEU A 197 15.99 -16.66 5.42
CA LEU A 197 17.35 -16.28 5.82
C LEU A 197 18.12 -17.47 6.40
N ASP A 198 17.49 -18.33 7.20
CA ASP A 198 18.12 -19.55 7.73
C ASP A 198 18.66 -20.44 6.60
N LEU A 199 17.87 -20.62 5.54
CA LEU A 199 18.28 -21.43 4.39
C LEU A 199 19.38 -20.73 3.58
N ILE A 200 19.26 -19.42 3.34
CA ILE A 200 20.29 -18.64 2.65
C ILE A 200 21.62 -18.72 3.40
N TYR A 201 21.63 -18.47 4.71
CA TYR A 201 22.84 -18.50 5.52
C TYR A 201 23.42 -19.92 5.63
N SER A 202 22.59 -20.96 5.72
CA SER A 202 23.08 -22.34 5.66
C SER A 202 23.82 -22.64 4.36
N HIS A 203 23.33 -22.15 3.22
CA HIS A 203 24.03 -22.31 1.93
C HIS A 203 25.31 -21.46 1.83
N ILE A 204 25.33 -20.27 2.43
CA ILE A 204 26.55 -19.45 2.52
C ILE A 204 27.62 -20.17 3.35
N GLU A 205 27.25 -20.71 4.51
CA GLU A 205 28.16 -21.45 5.38
C GLU A 205 28.74 -22.70 4.71
N ASN A 206 27.95 -23.36 3.85
CA ASN A 206 28.39 -24.50 3.05
C ASN A 206 29.23 -24.11 1.82
N GLY A 207 29.30 -22.82 1.48
CA GLY A 207 29.98 -22.32 0.28
C GLY A 207 29.20 -22.51 -1.02
N ASP A 208 27.90 -22.86 -0.94
CA ASP A 208 27.01 -22.99 -2.10
C ASP A 208 26.54 -21.63 -2.65
N LEU A 209 26.72 -20.56 -1.87
CA LEU A 209 26.27 -19.21 -2.19
C LEU A 209 27.24 -18.18 -1.61
N SER A 210 27.53 -17.11 -2.36
CA SER A 210 28.48 -16.05 -1.95
C SER A 210 27.94 -14.63 -2.12
N SER A 211 26.66 -14.44 -1.82
CA SER A 211 25.96 -13.17 -1.99
C SER A 211 26.07 -12.24 -0.78
N ILE A 212 26.05 -10.93 -1.00
CA ILE A 212 25.73 -9.95 0.05
C ILE A 212 24.24 -10.03 0.35
N ILE A 213 23.87 -10.20 1.62
CA ILE A 213 22.47 -10.29 2.03
C ILE A 213 22.04 -8.97 2.65
N THR A 214 20.96 -8.41 2.12
CA THR A 214 20.33 -7.20 2.65
C THR A 214 18.84 -7.41 2.89
N VAL A 215 18.30 -6.83 3.95
CA VAL A 215 16.87 -6.78 4.23
C VAL A 215 16.42 -5.34 4.46
N GLY A 216 15.20 -5.02 4.08
CA GLY A 216 14.62 -3.70 4.33
C GLY A 216 13.12 -3.76 4.56
N ASN A 217 12.48 -2.60 4.47
CA ASN A 217 11.06 -2.37 4.79
C ASN A 217 10.83 -2.33 6.32
N VAL A 218 9.57 -2.29 6.75
CA VAL A 218 9.20 -1.82 8.10
C VAL A 218 9.84 -2.61 9.25
N ILE A 219 9.80 -3.95 9.21
CA ILE A 219 10.17 -4.77 10.37
C ILE A 219 11.68 -4.73 10.66
N PRO A 220 12.58 -4.93 9.66
CA PRO A 220 14.01 -4.81 9.89
C PRO A 220 14.43 -3.42 10.37
N SER A 221 13.85 -2.35 9.82
CA SER A 221 14.19 -0.98 10.25
C SER A 221 13.73 -0.64 11.67
N PHE A 222 12.70 -1.30 12.20
CA PHE A 222 12.24 -1.07 13.58
C PHE A 222 13.10 -1.73 14.66
N SER A 223 13.74 -2.84 14.34
CA SER A 223 14.48 -3.65 15.32
C SER A 223 15.64 -4.38 14.63
N PRO A 224 16.64 -3.63 14.15
CA PRO A 224 17.79 -4.23 13.50
C PRO A 224 18.53 -5.22 14.39
N GLU A 225 18.55 -5.00 15.71
CA GLU A 225 19.25 -5.83 16.69
C GLU A 225 18.80 -7.29 16.67
N GLN A 226 17.50 -7.56 16.57
CA GLN A 226 16.97 -8.93 16.52
C GLN A 226 17.36 -9.70 15.27
N PHE A 227 17.59 -8.99 14.17
CA PHE A 227 18.14 -9.62 12.97
C PHE A 227 19.62 -9.89 13.17
N PHE A 228 20.38 -8.96 13.75
CA PHE A 228 21.81 -9.14 14.03
C PHE A 228 22.12 -10.21 15.07
N GLU A 229 21.25 -10.43 16.06
CA GLU A 229 21.36 -11.54 17.03
C GLU A 229 21.44 -12.90 16.34
N ARG A 230 20.76 -13.06 15.20
CA ARG A 230 20.71 -14.30 14.43
C ARG A 230 21.62 -14.30 13.21
N TYR A 231 21.80 -13.14 12.59
CA TYR A 231 22.54 -12.96 11.34
C TYR A 231 23.50 -11.76 11.45
N PRO A 232 24.65 -11.90 12.14
CA PRO A 232 25.56 -10.78 12.40
C PRO A 232 26.12 -10.10 11.15
N SER A 233 26.23 -10.83 10.02
CA SER A 233 26.72 -10.30 8.74
C SER A 233 25.64 -9.71 7.84
N LEU A 234 24.38 -9.66 8.29
CA LEU A 234 23.27 -9.10 7.54
C LEU A 234 23.42 -7.58 7.41
N LEU A 235 23.02 -7.01 6.27
CA LEU A 235 22.89 -5.57 6.11
C LEU A 235 21.40 -5.18 6.18
N ILE A 236 21.07 -4.17 6.99
CA ILE A 236 19.68 -3.74 7.15
C ILE A 236 19.50 -2.35 6.55
N CYS A 237 18.71 -2.26 5.49
CA CYS A 237 18.34 -1.00 4.88
C CYS A 237 17.40 -0.21 5.79
N ASP A 238 17.76 1.05 6.05
CA ASP A 238 16.91 2.05 6.69
C ASP A 238 16.32 3.00 5.63
N LYS A 239 15.07 3.42 5.82
CA LYS A 239 14.30 4.30 4.91
C LYS A 239 14.14 3.76 3.47
N GLU A 240 14.78 4.40 2.49
CA GLU A 240 14.57 4.18 1.04
C GLU A 240 15.75 3.43 0.44
N GLY A 241 15.46 2.37 -0.33
CA GLY A 241 16.46 1.42 -0.78
C GLY A 241 17.21 1.81 -2.06
N GLU A 242 16.79 2.84 -2.79
CA GLU A 242 17.37 3.20 -4.10
C GLU A 242 18.86 3.55 -3.98
N TYR A 243 19.20 4.52 -3.14
CA TYR A 243 20.59 4.93 -2.91
C TYR A 243 21.38 3.87 -2.15
N THR A 244 20.72 3.15 -1.23
CA THR A 244 21.33 2.02 -0.52
C THR A 244 21.81 0.95 -1.49
N LEU A 245 20.94 0.47 -2.39
CA LEU A 245 21.29 -0.56 -3.37
C LEU A 245 22.34 -0.05 -4.37
N ARG A 246 22.23 1.21 -4.81
CA ARG A 246 23.28 1.86 -5.62
C ARG A 246 24.65 1.79 -4.92
N ASP A 247 24.70 2.14 -3.65
CA ASP A 247 25.96 2.20 -2.90
C ASP A 247 26.48 0.81 -2.51
N LEU A 248 25.60 -0.18 -2.30
CA LEU A 248 26.01 -1.58 -2.19
C LEU A 248 26.65 -2.11 -3.48
N ILE A 249 26.11 -1.73 -4.64
CA ILE A 249 26.72 -2.07 -5.95
C ILE A 249 28.09 -1.42 -6.09
N LYS A 250 28.25 -0.15 -5.69
CA LYS A 250 29.54 0.54 -5.67
C LYS A 250 30.53 -0.10 -4.69
N MET A 251 30.05 -0.52 -3.52
CA MET A 251 30.85 -1.24 -2.53
C MET A 251 31.36 -2.58 -3.07
N LEU A 252 30.51 -3.33 -3.78
CA LEU A 252 30.90 -4.56 -4.47
C LEU A 252 32.00 -4.30 -5.51
N LYS A 253 31.92 -3.16 -6.21
CA LYS A 253 32.94 -2.66 -7.15
C LYS A 253 34.16 -2.03 -6.48
N LYS A 254 34.23 -2.01 -5.14
CA LYS A 254 35.30 -1.41 -4.31
C LYS A 254 35.44 0.10 -4.50
N GLU A 255 34.38 0.77 -4.91
CA GLU A 255 34.31 2.23 -5.06
C GLU A 255 33.88 2.93 -3.77
N LEU A 256 33.22 2.21 -2.85
CA LEU A 256 32.79 2.68 -1.53
C LEU A 256 33.14 1.65 -0.45
N LYS A 257 33.31 2.14 0.78
CA LYS A 257 33.42 1.32 1.99
C LYS A 257 32.06 1.10 2.64
N LEU A 258 31.99 0.14 3.56
CA LEU A 258 30.77 -0.21 4.28
C LEU A 258 30.16 0.96 5.07
N ASP A 259 30.99 1.80 5.70
CA ASP A 259 30.57 2.99 6.46
C ASP A 259 30.15 4.17 5.57
N GLU A 260 30.38 4.08 4.26
CA GLU A 260 29.98 5.06 3.25
C GLU A 260 28.67 4.67 2.53
N VAL A 261 28.15 3.45 2.76
CA VAL A 261 26.90 2.99 2.14
C VAL A 261 25.73 3.76 2.75
N ASN A 262 24.91 4.38 1.89
CA ASN A 262 23.72 5.11 2.32
C ASN A 262 22.75 4.22 3.12
N GLY A 263 22.32 4.71 4.28
CA GLY A 263 21.17 4.18 5.01
C GLY A 263 21.19 2.68 5.28
N ILE A 264 22.32 2.15 5.74
CA ILE A 264 22.39 0.78 6.26
C ILE A 264 22.70 0.75 7.75
N SER A 265 22.20 -0.29 8.41
CA SER A 265 22.69 -0.73 9.71
C SER A 265 23.46 -2.03 9.55
N TYR A 266 24.54 -2.20 10.31
CA TYR A 266 25.39 -3.40 10.28
C TYR A 266 26.10 -3.59 11.62
N VAL A 267 26.63 -4.79 11.84
CA VAL A 267 27.54 -5.07 12.97
C VAL A 267 28.98 -4.90 12.48
N ASP A 268 29.75 -4.05 13.16
CA ASP A 268 31.16 -3.83 12.81
C ASP A 268 32.08 -4.93 13.36
N GLU A 269 33.39 -4.81 13.07
CA GLU A 269 34.41 -5.75 13.54
C GLU A 269 34.52 -5.85 15.07
N SER A 270 34.04 -4.84 15.81
CA SER A 270 34.03 -4.83 17.27
C SER A 270 32.79 -5.51 17.87
N GLY A 271 31.81 -5.87 17.03
CA GLY A 271 30.52 -6.40 17.46
C GLY A 271 29.50 -5.30 17.80
N GLU A 272 29.80 -4.03 17.53
CA GLU A 272 28.87 -2.91 17.77
C GLU A 272 27.97 -2.70 16.55
N VAL A 273 26.69 -2.42 16.82
CA VAL A 273 25.76 -2.01 15.77
C VAL A 273 26.07 -0.57 15.34
N LYS A 274 26.29 -0.36 14.06
CA LYS A 274 26.45 0.95 13.42
C LYS A 274 25.27 1.25 12.53
N HIS A 275 24.94 2.53 12.41
CA HIS A 275 23.88 3.05 11.55
C HIS A 275 24.45 4.17 10.69
N ASN A 276 24.50 3.96 9.38
CA ASN A 276 24.92 4.99 8.44
C ASN A 276 23.79 6.01 8.22
N VAL A 277 24.16 7.21 7.80
CA VAL A 277 23.19 8.26 7.48
C VAL A 277 22.40 7.84 6.23
N ALA A 278 21.08 7.98 6.30
CA ALA A 278 20.18 7.68 5.19
C ALA A 278 19.69 8.97 4.52
N GLU A 279 20.17 9.21 3.30
CA GLU A 279 19.62 10.13 2.32
C GLU A 279 18.55 9.43 1.47
N THR A 280 17.56 10.20 1.05
CA THR A 280 16.44 9.72 0.22
C THR A 280 16.63 10.07 -1.23
N VAL A 281 16.08 9.24 -2.11
CA VAL A 281 16.09 9.49 -3.55
C VAL A 281 15.39 10.80 -3.89
N ASN A 282 15.83 11.50 -4.93
CA ASN A 282 15.05 12.59 -5.51
C ASN A 282 13.80 12.00 -6.20
N PHE A 283 12.76 11.74 -5.39
CA PHE A 283 11.55 11.07 -5.81
C PHE A 283 10.91 11.74 -7.04
N LYS A 284 10.98 13.07 -7.12
CA LYS A 284 10.33 13.87 -8.16
C LYS A 284 10.84 13.54 -9.58
N GLU A 285 12.13 13.24 -9.72
CA GLU A 285 12.83 13.21 -11.02
C GLU A 285 13.55 11.88 -11.28
N GLU A 286 14.04 11.20 -10.24
CA GLU A 286 14.85 10.00 -10.41
C GLU A 286 14.00 8.73 -10.48
N VAL A 287 12.90 8.66 -9.74
CA VAL A 287 12.11 7.44 -9.57
C VAL A 287 11.33 7.08 -10.85
N PRO A 288 11.64 5.95 -11.49
CA PRO A 288 10.97 5.52 -12.72
C PRO A 288 9.65 4.80 -12.48
N THR A 289 8.96 4.48 -13.59
CA THR A 289 7.86 3.50 -13.59
C THR A 289 8.34 2.21 -12.94
N PRO A 290 7.63 1.62 -11.96
CA PRO A 290 7.98 0.32 -11.39
C PRO A 290 8.11 -0.75 -12.48
N SER A 291 8.98 -1.73 -12.31
CA SER A 291 9.19 -2.76 -13.35
C SER A 291 7.91 -3.56 -13.61
N LEU A 292 7.54 -3.71 -14.89
CA LEU A 292 6.25 -4.26 -15.30
C LEU A 292 6.33 -5.72 -15.77
N ASP A 293 7.51 -6.32 -15.67
CA ASP A 293 7.85 -7.69 -16.09
C ASP A 293 7.13 -8.78 -15.29
N ILE A 294 6.56 -8.44 -14.13
CA ILE A 294 5.74 -9.35 -13.31
C ILE A 294 4.24 -9.30 -13.67
N LEU A 295 3.79 -8.32 -14.48
CA LEU A 295 2.35 -8.14 -14.76
C LEU A 295 1.70 -9.34 -15.44
N GLY A 296 2.46 -10.08 -16.26
CA GLY A 296 1.97 -11.31 -16.88
C GLY A 296 1.52 -12.34 -15.85
N GLU A 297 2.27 -12.53 -14.76
CA GLU A 297 1.88 -13.43 -13.67
C GLU A 297 0.72 -12.87 -12.85
N ILE A 298 0.74 -11.57 -12.53
CA ILE A 298 -0.34 -10.89 -11.80
C ILE A 298 -1.68 -11.02 -12.55
N SER A 299 -1.67 -10.94 -13.88
CA SER A 299 -2.87 -11.07 -14.71
C SER A 299 -3.57 -12.42 -14.56
N LYS A 300 -2.80 -13.51 -14.39
CA LYS A 300 -3.33 -14.87 -14.18
C LYS A 300 -4.20 -14.97 -12.93
N PHE A 301 -3.90 -14.15 -11.93
CA PHE A 301 -4.64 -14.09 -10.66
C PHE A 301 -5.69 -12.96 -10.62
N ARG A 302 -6.00 -12.32 -11.75
CA ARG A 302 -6.86 -11.13 -11.82
C ARG A 302 -6.42 -10.04 -10.82
N GLY A 303 -5.10 -9.86 -10.70
CA GLY A 303 -4.49 -8.91 -9.79
C GLY A 303 -4.77 -7.45 -10.15
N ALA A 304 -4.21 -6.55 -9.35
CA ALA A 304 -4.46 -5.10 -9.47
C ALA A 304 -3.21 -4.31 -9.84
N LEU A 305 -3.42 -3.25 -10.62
CA LEU A 305 -2.41 -2.24 -10.92
C LEU A 305 -2.31 -1.27 -9.75
N THR A 306 -1.10 -0.94 -9.36
CA THR A 306 -0.76 -0.03 -8.25
C THR A 306 0.31 0.93 -8.72
N LEU A 307 0.30 2.13 -8.16
CA LEU A 307 1.29 3.17 -8.41
C LEU A 307 1.43 4.02 -7.14
N GLU A 308 2.60 4.62 -6.92
CA GLU A 308 2.76 5.71 -5.94
C GLU A 308 3.09 6.99 -6.70
N THR A 309 2.36 8.06 -6.45
CA THR A 309 2.63 9.38 -7.08
C THR A 309 3.30 10.36 -6.12
N SER A 310 3.49 9.94 -4.87
CA SER A 310 4.11 10.66 -3.77
C SER A 310 4.53 9.71 -2.66
N ARG A 311 5.53 10.13 -1.88
CA ARG A 311 6.00 9.44 -0.66
C ARG A 311 5.91 10.35 0.55
N GLY A 312 5.49 9.76 1.67
CA GLY A 312 5.32 10.45 2.95
C GLY A 312 3.94 11.12 3.09
N CYS A 313 3.81 11.97 4.11
CA CYS A 313 2.62 12.78 4.40
C CYS A 313 3.10 14.12 4.96
N ASP A 314 2.54 15.22 4.46
CA ASP A 314 2.92 16.59 4.82
C ASP A 314 2.63 16.88 6.29
N TYR A 315 1.53 16.33 6.79
CA TYR A 315 1.10 16.55 8.16
C TYR A 315 2.03 15.88 9.19
N SER A 316 2.40 14.61 8.96
CA SER A 316 3.41 13.84 9.73
C SER A 316 3.38 13.93 11.27
N ARG A 317 2.25 14.31 11.89
CA ARG A 317 2.10 14.50 13.36
C ARG A 317 1.13 13.54 14.03
N CYS A 318 0.49 12.65 13.26
CA CYS A 318 -0.42 11.65 13.83
C CYS A 318 0.37 10.77 14.82
N THR A 319 -0.06 10.73 16.08
CA THR A 319 0.71 10.13 17.17
C THR A 319 0.82 8.62 17.03
N PHE A 320 -0.10 7.97 16.34
CA PHE A 320 -0.12 6.52 16.12
C PHE A 320 0.61 6.06 14.86
N CYS A 321 0.99 6.99 13.96
CA CYS A 321 1.63 6.64 12.70
C CYS A 321 3.13 6.38 12.94
N PRO A 322 3.68 5.24 12.53
CA PRO A 322 5.09 4.94 12.75
C PRO A 322 5.91 5.68 11.70
N ARG A 323 6.48 6.82 12.07
CA ARG A 323 7.20 7.70 11.14
C ARG A 323 8.71 7.63 11.27
N ASP A 324 9.25 7.00 12.31
CA ASP A 324 10.69 7.04 12.56
C ASP A 324 11.51 6.38 11.43
N HIS A 325 10.94 5.37 10.74
CA HIS A 325 11.53 4.75 9.54
C HIS A 325 11.28 5.52 8.23
N LYS A 326 10.60 6.68 8.27
CA LYS A 326 10.22 7.49 7.10
C LYS A 326 10.68 8.94 7.28
N LEU A 327 10.76 9.68 6.18
CA LEU A 327 10.89 11.13 6.27
C LEU A 327 9.58 11.78 6.75
N ARG A 328 9.73 12.91 7.45
CA ARG A 328 8.60 13.79 7.83
C ARG A 328 8.18 14.74 6.71
N SER A 329 8.70 14.54 5.50
CA SER A 329 8.39 15.35 4.32
C SER A 329 7.53 14.56 3.34
N TRP A 330 6.57 15.24 2.73
CA TRP A 330 5.86 14.74 1.56
C TRP A 330 6.60 15.13 0.28
N ARG A 331 6.85 14.17 -0.60
CA ARG A 331 7.57 14.38 -1.88
C ARG A 331 6.75 13.77 -3.02
N PRO A 332 6.27 14.57 -3.99
CA PRO A 332 5.54 14.06 -5.14
C PRO A 332 6.41 13.82 -6.37
N LEU A 333 5.92 12.97 -7.28
CA LEU A 333 6.32 12.96 -8.68
C LEU A 333 5.93 14.28 -9.35
N SER A 334 6.66 14.69 -10.37
CA SER A 334 6.19 15.74 -11.28
C SER A 334 4.91 15.30 -12.02
N VAL A 335 4.15 16.26 -12.58
CA VAL A 335 2.96 15.97 -13.41
C VAL A 335 3.35 15.07 -14.59
N GLU A 336 4.45 15.42 -15.28
CA GLU A 336 4.97 14.67 -16.42
C GLU A 336 5.34 13.22 -16.04
N GLN A 337 6.09 13.04 -14.95
CA GLN A 337 6.45 11.70 -14.48
C GLN A 337 5.20 10.91 -14.07
N THR A 338 4.25 11.54 -13.39
CA THR A 338 2.99 10.87 -13.00
C THR A 338 2.23 10.36 -14.22
N LEU A 339 2.05 11.21 -15.25
CA LEU A 339 1.36 10.84 -16.48
C LEU A 339 2.13 9.77 -17.26
N LYS A 340 3.45 9.89 -17.39
CA LYS A 340 4.29 8.87 -18.04
C LYS A 340 4.14 7.51 -17.38
N GLN A 341 4.26 7.44 -16.05
CA GLN A 341 4.15 6.18 -15.32
C GLN A 341 2.75 5.56 -15.43
N LEU A 342 1.70 6.40 -15.39
CA LEU A 342 0.33 5.96 -15.64
C LEU A 342 0.18 5.37 -17.05
N ASP A 343 0.72 6.06 -18.06
CA ASP A 343 0.67 5.61 -19.46
C ASP A 343 1.37 4.26 -19.64
N ASP A 344 2.55 4.09 -19.06
CA ASP A 344 3.33 2.84 -19.10
C ASP A 344 2.57 1.68 -18.44
N ILE A 345 2.06 1.89 -17.22
CA ILE A 345 1.30 0.87 -16.47
C ILE A 345 0.02 0.49 -17.21
N LEU A 346 -0.72 1.47 -17.74
CA LEU A 346 -1.97 1.23 -18.45
C LEU A 346 -1.74 0.48 -19.77
N ARG A 347 -0.67 0.81 -20.49
CA ARG A 347 -0.30 0.13 -21.73
C ARG A 347 0.07 -1.33 -21.49
N ALA A 348 0.86 -1.61 -20.45
CA ALA A 348 1.19 -2.97 -20.05
C ALA A 348 -0.03 -3.73 -19.51
N GLY A 349 -0.86 -3.08 -18.69
CA GLY A 349 -2.12 -3.64 -18.20
C GLY A 349 -3.06 -4.03 -19.35
N LYS A 350 -3.19 -3.18 -20.37
CA LYS A 350 -3.95 -3.47 -21.60
C LYS A 350 -3.41 -4.69 -22.33
N HIS A 351 -2.09 -4.83 -22.45
CA HIS A 351 -1.48 -6.01 -23.08
C HIS A 351 -1.92 -7.33 -22.41
N PHE A 352 -2.03 -7.34 -21.09
CA PHE A 352 -2.46 -8.51 -20.31
C PHE A 352 -3.96 -8.53 -19.96
N ASN A 353 -4.79 -7.70 -20.60
CA ASN A 353 -6.23 -7.58 -20.32
C ASN A 353 -6.57 -7.29 -18.84
N ILE A 354 -5.68 -6.60 -18.12
CA ILE A 354 -5.95 -6.10 -16.78
C ILE A 354 -6.82 -4.85 -16.90
N LYS A 355 -7.83 -4.71 -16.05
CA LYS A 355 -8.73 -3.55 -16.06
C LYS A 355 -7.92 -2.27 -15.82
N PRO A 356 -8.24 -1.15 -16.49
CA PRO A 356 -7.58 0.14 -16.30
C PRO A 356 -8.05 0.81 -14.99
N HIS A 357 -7.82 0.13 -13.86
CA HIS A 357 -8.12 0.59 -12.51
C HIS A 357 -6.82 0.59 -11.70
N ILE A 358 -6.33 1.79 -11.37
CA ILE A 358 -5.09 1.99 -10.63
C ILE A 358 -5.38 2.24 -9.15
N TYR A 359 -4.71 1.54 -8.26
CA TYR A 359 -4.72 1.85 -6.82
C TYR A 359 -3.50 2.69 -6.49
N MET A 360 -3.71 3.99 -6.26
CA MET A 360 -2.65 4.89 -5.79
C MET A 360 -2.32 4.54 -4.34
N ALA A 361 -1.08 4.15 -4.10
CA ALA A 361 -0.55 3.68 -2.83
C ALA A 361 0.01 4.82 -1.96
N ASP A 362 -0.09 6.06 -2.45
CA ASP A 362 0.24 7.29 -1.74
C ASP A 362 -0.36 7.28 -0.33
N GLU A 363 0.44 7.65 0.66
CA GLU A 363 -0.06 7.81 2.03
C GLU A 363 -0.98 9.04 2.15
N GLU A 364 -0.69 10.06 1.34
CA GLU A 364 -1.45 11.29 1.18
C GLU A 364 -1.31 11.73 -0.27
N PHE A 365 -2.39 11.66 -1.05
CA PHE A 365 -2.36 11.91 -2.50
C PHE A 365 -2.10 13.38 -2.86
N ILE A 366 -2.57 14.33 -2.05
CA ILE A 366 -2.52 15.76 -2.36
C ILE A 366 -1.26 16.40 -1.80
N GLY A 367 -0.97 16.12 -0.53
CA GLY A 367 0.10 16.74 0.25
C GLY A 367 -0.04 18.25 0.40
N GLU A 368 1.04 18.90 0.85
CA GLU A 368 1.17 20.36 0.86
C GLU A 368 2.54 20.72 0.26
N LEU A 369 2.54 21.55 -0.79
CA LEU A 369 3.78 22.03 -1.39
C LEU A 369 4.20 23.37 -0.76
N PRO A 370 5.52 23.65 -0.63
CA PRO A 370 6.00 24.90 -0.03
C PRO A 370 5.49 26.18 -0.72
N ASN A 371 5.13 26.09 -2.01
CA ASN A 371 4.60 27.17 -2.82
C ASN A 371 3.06 27.15 -2.95
N GLY A 372 2.36 26.22 -2.29
CA GLY A 372 0.90 26.09 -2.33
C GLY A 372 0.31 25.59 -3.66
N THR A 373 1.12 25.02 -4.56
CA THR A 373 0.66 24.61 -5.91
C THR A 373 0.13 23.17 -5.99
N GLU A 374 -0.09 22.50 -4.86
CA GLU A 374 -0.53 21.09 -4.83
C GLU A 374 -1.86 20.86 -5.55
N ALA A 375 -2.82 21.77 -5.42
CA ALA A 375 -4.11 21.63 -6.08
C ALA A 375 -4.00 21.76 -7.60
N GLN A 376 -3.20 22.72 -8.07
CA GLN A 376 -2.94 22.88 -9.51
C GLN A 376 -2.23 21.64 -10.07
N ARG A 377 -1.25 21.06 -9.35
CA ARG A 377 -0.60 19.80 -9.77
C ARG A 377 -1.62 18.69 -10.00
N ILE A 378 -2.58 18.52 -9.09
CA ILE A 378 -3.61 17.47 -9.20
C ILE A 378 -4.57 17.77 -10.36
N ILE A 379 -4.96 19.03 -10.55
CA ILE A 379 -5.75 19.47 -11.71
C ILE A 379 -5.01 19.13 -13.01
N ASP A 380 -3.72 19.44 -13.13
CA ASP A 380 -2.92 19.18 -14.33
C ASP A 380 -2.83 17.66 -14.63
N ILE A 381 -2.67 16.83 -13.60
CA ILE A 381 -2.72 15.36 -13.73
C ILE A 381 -4.10 14.92 -14.23
N CYS A 382 -5.18 15.44 -13.63
CA CYS A 382 -6.54 15.10 -14.03
C CYS A 382 -6.83 15.53 -15.48
N GLU A 383 -6.36 16.70 -15.91
CA GLU A 383 -6.46 17.15 -17.29
C GLU A 383 -5.69 16.25 -18.25
N GLY A 384 -4.48 15.81 -17.88
CA GLY A 384 -3.71 14.83 -18.63
C GLY A 384 -4.49 13.51 -18.81
N LEU A 385 -5.12 13.02 -17.74
CA LEU A 385 -5.98 11.83 -17.78
C LEU A 385 -7.23 12.02 -18.63
N LEU A 386 -7.85 13.20 -18.58
CA LEU A 386 -9.06 13.53 -19.34
C LEU A 386 -8.82 13.57 -20.85
N LYS A 387 -7.61 13.98 -21.28
CA LYS A 387 -7.17 14.00 -22.69
C LYS A 387 -7.01 12.61 -23.29
N ARG A 388 -6.92 11.55 -22.48
CA ARG A 388 -6.81 10.18 -22.96
C ARG A 388 -8.13 9.70 -23.57
N GLU A 389 -8.01 8.93 -24.65
CA GLU A 389 -9.14 8.24 -25.29
C GLU A 389 -9.72 7.17 -24.36
N GLU A 390 -8.85 6.37 -23.75
CA GLU A 390 -9.23 5.33 -22.80
C GLU A 390 -9.43 5.90 -21.40
N LYS A 391 -10.67 5.81 -20.91
CA LYS A 391 -11.02 6.21 -19.54
C LYS A 391 -10.50 5.19 -18.53
N ILE A 392 -10.07 5.70 -17.39
CA ILE A 392 -9.52 4.89 -16.30
C ILE A 392 -10.34 5.08 -15.04
N LYS A 393 -10.07 4.21 -14.06
CA LYS A 393 -10.50 4.41 -12.68
C LYS A 393 -9.29 4.48 -11.77
N PHE A 394 -9.37 5.25 -10.70
CA PHE A 394 -8.32 5.23 -9.69
C PHE A 394 -8.85 5.39 -8.26
N ASP A 395 -8.24 4.65 -7.34
CA ASP A 395 -8.45 4.76 -5.89
C ASP A 395 -7.25 5.48 -5.27
N PHE A 396 -7.45 6.26 -4.22
CA PHE A 396 -6.37 6.98 -3.52
C PHE A 396 -6.74 7.24 -2.05
N ALA A 397 -5.77 7.70 -1.26
CA ALA A 397 -5.97 8.09 0.13
C ALA A 397 -5.67 9.58 0.32
N ALA A 398 -6.43 10.24 1.20
CA ALA A 398 -6.18 11.60 1.61
C ALA A 398 -6.62 11.84 3.05
N ARG A 399 -6.19 12.95 3.63
CA ARG A 399 -6.69 13.47 4.89
C ARG A 399 -7.92 14.35 4.70
N ALA A 400 -8.71 14.50 5.76
CA ALA A 400 -9.90 15.34 5.74
C ALA A 400 -9.57 16.84 5.60
N ASP A 401 -8.43 17.29 6.13
CA ASP A 401 -7.94 18.67 5.99
C ASP A 401 -7.40 18.99 4.59
N SER A 402 -7.02 17.99 3.78
CA SER A 402 -6.77 18.16 2.33
C SER A 402 -8.06 18.43 1.53
N VAL A 403 -9.23 18.14 2.12
CA VAL A 403 -10.54 18.41 1.53
C VAL A 403 -11.11 19.73 2.02
N TYR A 404 -11.12 19.92 3.34
CA TYR A 404 -11.71 21.07 3.99
C TYR A 404 -10.91 21.45 5.23
N GLU A 405 -10.42 22.69 5.26
CA GLU A 405 -9.70 23.25 6.40
C GLU A 405 -10.34 24.59 6.81
N PRO A 406 -11.10 24.62 7.91
CA PRO A 406 -11.79 25.83 8.37
C PRO A 406 -10.85 26.97 8.76
N LYS A 407 -9.57 26.69 9.05
CA LYS A 407 -8.56 27.73 9.36
C LYS A 407 -7.95 28.36 8.11
N ARG A 408 -8.16 27.79 6.92
CA ARG A 408 -7.74 28.38 5.64
C ARG A 408 -8.83 29.29 5.09
N THR A 409 -8.50 30.10 4.09
CA THR A 409 -9.46 31.03 3.51
C THR A 409 -10.56 30.28 2.74
N LYS A 410 -11.67 30.97 2.46
CA LYS A 410 -12.76 30.41 1.64
C LYS A 410 -12.24 30.03 0.26
N GLU A 411 -11.40 30.87 -0.33
CA GLU A 411 -10.82 30.69 -1.67
C GLU A 411 -9.98 29.40 -1.73
N TRP A 412 -9.20 29.12 -0.69
CA TRP A 412 -8.42 27.89 -0.60
C TRP A 412 -9.32 26.65 -0.58
N ASN A 413 -10.39 26.68 0.21
CA ASN A 413 -11.34 25.56 0.29
C ASN A 413 -12.15 25.37 -1.00
N VAL A 414 -12.55 26.47 -1.67
CA VAL A 414 -13.21 26.42 -2.98
C VAL A 414 -12.27 25.87 -4.06
N GLU A 415 -10.98 26.22 -4.03
CA GLU A 415 -9.97 25.63 -4.91
C GLU A 415 -9.84 24.12 -4.69
N ARG A 416 -9.86 23.64 -3.43
CA ARG A 416 -9.87 22.20 -3.15
C ARG A 416 -11.14 21.53 -3.68
N LEU A 417 -12.32 22.14 -3.52
CA LEU A 417 -13.55 21.61 -4.10
C LEU A 417 -13.47 21.48 -5.63
N LYS A 418 -12.91 22.50 -6.32
CA LYS A 418 -12.62 22.43 -7.75
C LYS A 418 -11.68 21.27 -8.08
N MET A 419 -10.56 21.16 -7.38
CA MET A 419 -9.58 20.07 -7.58
C MET A 419 -10.24 18.69 -7.42
N TRP A 420 -11.03 18.48 -6.37
CA TRP A 420 -11.76 17.22 -6.16
C TRP A 420 -12.78 16.93 -7.26
N HIS A 421 -13.43 17.96 -7.82
CA HIS A 421 -14.32 17.77 -8.96
C HIS A 421 -13.53 17.31 -10.20
N TYR A 422 -12.33 17.85 -10.44
CA TYR A 422 -11.45 17.35 -11.50
C TYR A 422 -11.05 15.89 -11.28
N CYS A 423 -10.77 15.48 -10.04
CA CYS A 423 -10.55 14.06 -9.71
C CYS A 423 -11.76 13.21 -10.11
N ALA A 424 -12.97 13.63 -9.76
CA ALA A 424 -14.21 12.93 -10.12
C ALA A 424 -14.35 12.80 -11.65
N LEU A 425 -14.15 13.90 -12.39
CA LEU A 425 -14.19 13.91 -13.86
C LEU A 425 -13.14 12.99 -14.48
N ALA A 426 -11.93 12.93 -13.91
CA ALA A 426 -10.83 12.11 -14.40
C ALA A 426 -11.00 10.60 -14.11
N GLY A 427 -11.99 10.20 -13.30
CA GLY A 427 -12.27 8.80 -12.99
C GLY A 427 -11.91 8.35 -11.58
N ALA A 428 -11.82 9.26 -10.61
CA ALA A 428 -11.71 8.92 -9.20
C ALA A 428 -12.86 7.99 -8.78
N ASP A 429 -12.58 6.71 -8.55
CA ASP A 429 -13.61 5.72 -8.20
C ASP A 429 -13.86 5.75 -6.69
N ARG A 430 -12.80 5.81 -5.88
CA ARG A 430 -12.90 5.84 -4.42
C ARG A 430 -11.75 6.59 -3.75
N ILE A 431 -12.08 7.36 -2.72
CA ILE A 431 -11.11 7.90 -1.77
C ILE A 431 -11.21 7.20 -0.42
N PHE A 432 -10.05 6.92 0.20
CA PHE A 432 -9.95 6.60 1.61
C PHE A 432 -9.61 7.86 2.40
N ILE A 433 -10.47 8.27 3.34
CA ILE A 433 -10.24 9.43 4.21
C ILE A 433 -9.91 8.96 5.63
N GLY A 434 -8.77 9.40 6.16
CA GLY A 434 -8.39 9.20 7.55
C GLY A 434 -9.21 10.10 8.49
N VAL A 435 -10.43 9.66 8.83
CA VAL A 435 -11.32 10.32 9.82
C VAL A 435 -10.87 9.98 11.25
N GLU A 436 -10.50 8.73 11.48
CA GLU A 436 -10.01 8.12 12.73
C GLU A 436 -10.98 8.11 13.90
N SER A 437 -11.75 9.16 14.15
CA SER A 437 -12.66 9.23 15.29
C SER A 437 -13.73 10.31 15.11
N GLY A 438 -14.89 10.08 15.73
CA GLY A 438 -15.96 11.07 15.91
C GLY A 438 -15.79 11.91 17.19
N SER A 439 -14.87 11.55 18.07
CA SER A 439 -14.54 12.24 19.31
C SER A 439 -13.38 13.24 19.13
N ASN A 440 -13.63 14.51 19.42
CA ASN A 440 -12.58 15.54 19.40
C ASN A 440 -11.48 15.27 20.44
N GLN A 441 -11.81 14.59 21.54
CA GLN A 441 -10.83 14.23 22.57
C GLN A 441 -9.86 13.14 22.05
N GLN A 442 -10.38 12.12 21.35
CA GLN A 442 -9.57 11.11 20.66
C GLN A 442 -8.72 11.74 19.55
N LEU A 443 -9.31 12.55 18.66
CA LEU A 443 -8.58 13.23 17.58
C LEU A 443 -7.41 14.07 18.10
N LYS A 444 -7.58 14.71 19.27
CA LYS A 444 -6.51 15.43 19.97
C LYS A 444 -5.42 14.50 20.49
N ARG A 445 -5.76 13.36 21.11
CA ARG A 445 -4.78 12.33 21.52
C ARG A 445 -4.02 11.75 20.32
N TYR A 446 -4.72 11.55 19.21
CA TYR A 446 -4.15 11.06 17.96
C TYR A 446 -3.29 12.10 17.25
N GLY A 447 -3.31 13.36 17.72
CA GLY A 447 -2.64 14.47 17.07
C GLY A 447 -3.05 14.56 15.60
N LYS A 448 -4.32 14.32 15.25
CA LYS A 448 -4.77 14.24 13.86
C LYS A 448 -4.89 15.61 13.20
N GLY A 449 -5.03 16.68 13.99
CA GLY A 449 -5.14 18.05 13.48
C GLY A 449 -6.53 18.44 12.97
N THR A 450 -7.46 17.49 12.90
CA THR A 450 -8.83 17.68 12.44
C THR A 450 -9.83 17.66 13.60
N THR A 451 -11.07 18.07 13.31
CA THR A 451 -12.22 17.95 14.22
C THR A 451 -13.29 17.03 13.64
N SER A 452 -14.18 16.54 14.50
CA SER A 452 -15.32 15.71 14.12
C SER A 452 -16.23 16.41 13.08
N GLU A 453 -16.56 17.70 13.27
CA GLU A 453 -17.37 18.45 12.31
C GLU A 453 -16.64 18.69 10.97
N GLN A 454 -15.33 18.98 11.03
CA GLN A 454 -14.50 19.10 9.82
C GLN A 454 -14.52 17.82 8.99
N ASN A 455 -14.43 16.66 9.66
CA ASN A 455 -14.54 15.36 9.00
C ASN A 455 -15.90 15.21 8.29
N ILE A 456 -17.01 15.59 8.92
CA ILE A 456 -18.35 15.50 8.30
C ILE A 456 -18.45 16.38 7.06
N ILE A 457 -17.96 17.62 7.14
CA ILE A 457 -17.97 18.54 5.99
C ILE A 457 -17.11 17.98 4.85
N ALA A 458 -15.93 17.43 5.14
CA ALA A 458 -15.08 16.79 4.13
C ALA A 458 -15.79 15.62 3.42
N LEU A 459 -16.45 14.74 4.19
CA LEU A 459 -17.24 13.64 3.61
C LEU A 459 -18.39 14.15 2.74
N ARG A 460 -19.05 15.24 3.17
CA ARG A 460 -20.16 15.86 2.45
C ARG A 460 -19.71 16.44 1.11
N LEU A 461 -18.61 17.19 1.10
CA LEU A 461 -18.06 17.79 -0.11
C LEU A 461 -17.67 16.71 -1.14
N VAL A 462 -16.96 15.67 -0.71
CA VAL A 462 -16.49 14.61 -1.62
C VAL A 462 -17.65 13.75 -2.14
N SER A 463 -18.60 13.38 -1.28
CA SER A 463 -19.76 12.58 -1.70
C SER A 463 -20.68 13.34 -2.67
N ALA A 464 -20.82 14.65 -2.49
CA ALA A 464 -21.56 15.51 -3.42
C ALA A 464 -20.95 15.52 -4.82
N LEU A 465 -19.64 15.30 -4.95
CA LEU A 465 -18.94 15.17 -6.24
C LEU A 465 -19.04 13.76 -6.85
N GLY A 466 -19.70 12.82 -6.16
CA GLY A 466 -19.91 11.45 -6.66
C GLY A 466 -18.71 10.51 -6.52
N ILE A 467 -17.69 10.89 -5.76
CA ILE A 467 -16.55 10.01 -5.43
C ILE A 467 -16.98 9.06 -4.30
N ASN A 468 -16.77 7.75 -4.46
CA ASN A 468 -17.10 6.81 -3.40
C ASN A 468 -16.16 6.98 -2.20
N LEU A 469 -16.68 6.78 -1.00
CA LEU A 469 -15.94 6.96 0.25
C LEU A 469 -15.63 5.64 0.94
N ARG A 470 -14.45 5.57 1.54
CA ARG A 470 -14.15 4.73 2.70
C ARG A 470 -13.49 5.57 3.76
N ILE A 471 -13.75 5.25 5.02
CA ILE A 471 -13.07 5.92 6.13
C ILE A 471 -12.33 4.92 7.03
N GLY A 472 -11.16 5.36 7.50
CA GLY A 472 -10.47 4.77 8.64
C GLY A 472 -11.11 5.25 9.93
N PHE A 473 -11.33 4.34 10.88
CA PHE A 473 -11.96 4.64 12.15
C PHE A 473 -11.35 3.76 13.24
N ILE A 474 -10.99 4.37 14.36
CA ILE A 474 -10.34 3.76 15.52
C ILE A 474 -11.28 4.00 16.70
N MET A 475 -12.08 3.00 17.00
CA MET A 475 -13.13 3.09 18.01
C MET A 475 -12.54 3.16 19.42
N PHE A 476 -11.53 2.34 19.68
CA PHE A 476 -10.91 2.18 20.98
C PHE A 476 -9.44 2.60 20.97
N ASP A 477 -9.02 3.31 22.00
CA ASP A 477 -7.62 3.62 22.26
C ASP A 477 -7.28 3.43 23.74
N GLN A 478 -6.06 2.99 24.04
CA GLN A 478 -5.67 2.54 25.38
C GLN A 478 -5.75 3.61 26.47
N LEU A 479 -5.84 4.89 26.08
CA LEU A 479 -5.87 6.04 26.98
C LEU A 479 -7.28 6.63 27.15
N MET A 480 -8.31 6.03 26.54
CA MET A 480 -9.69 6.45 26.73
C MET A 480 -10.23 6.06 28.12
N LYS A 481 -11.02 6.94 28.72
CA LYS A 481 -11.63 6.76 30.05
C LYS A 481 -13.13 6.99 29.97
N GLY A 482 -13.90 6.19 30.69
CA GLY A 482 -15.36 6.24 30.63
C GLY A 482 -15.89 5.91 29.24
N LEU A 483 -17.18 6.21 29.02
CA LEU A 483 -17.89 5.82 27.79
C LEU A 483 -18.17 7.00 26.85
N ASP A 484 -17.77 8.22 27.21
CA ASP A 484 -18.12 9.43 26.46
C ASP A 484 -17.57 9.41 25.04
N ASN A 485 -16.29 9.02 24.85
CA ASN A 485 -15.72 8.93 23.51
C ASN A 485 -16.41 7.85 22.64
N LEU A 486 -16.91 6.77 23.25
CA LEU A 486 -17.70 5.76 22.53
C LEU A 486 -19.06 6.31 22.11
N LYS A 487 -19.75 7.04 22.99
CA LYS A 487 -21.02 7.70 22.66
C LYS A 487 -20.83 8.72 21.53
N GLU A 488 -19.82 9.59 21.63
CA GLU A 488 -19.46 10.55 20.58
C GLU A 488 -19.15 9.86 19.23
N ASN A 489 -18.44 8.73 19.26
CA ASN A 489 -18.18 7.94 18.06
C ASN A 489 -19.45 7.34 17.46
N LEU A 490 -20.35 6.78 18.29
CA LEU A 490 -21.61 6.22 17.84
C LEU A 490 -22.50 7.30 17.22
N ASP A 491 -22.63 8.45 17.88
CA ASP A 491 -23.41 9.59 17.39
C ASP A 491 -22.87 10.12 16.06
N PHE A 492 -21.55 10.26 15.95
CA PHE A 492 -20.89 10.63 14.69
C PHE A 492 -21.19 9.63 13.57
N LEU A 493 -21.11 8.34 13.88
CA LEU A 493 -21.32 7.26 12.90
C LEU A 493 -22.78 7.15 12.44
N GLU A 494 -23.73 7.60 13.25
CA GLU A 494 -25.17 7.62 12.95
C GLU A 494 -25.62 8.84 12.14
N ARG A 495 -24.76 9.85 11.98
CA ARG A 495 -25.08 11.04 11.18
C ARG A 495 -25.45 10.69 9.73
N THR A 496 -26.60 11.17 9.29
CA THR A 496 -27.11 10.98 7.91
C THR A 496 -26.92 12.22 7.01
N ASP A 497 -26.36 13.30 7.55
CA ASP A 497 -26.11 14.57 6.85
C ASP A 497 -24.69 14.67 6.26
N ALA A 498 -23.88 13.62 6.42
CA ALA A 498 -22.50 13.57 5.93
C ALA A 498 -22.38 13.06 4.49
N LEU A 499 -23.34 12.27 4.01
CA LEU A 499 -23.23 11.56 2.73
C LEU A 499 -24.27 12.07 1.75
N MET A 500 -23.83 12.76 0.70
CA MET A 500 -24.68 13.33 -0.34
C MET A 500 -24.80 12.39 -1.54
N LYS A 501 -25.94 12.48 -2.25
CA LYS A 501 -26.06 11.96 -3.60
C LYS A 501 -25.17 12.81 -4.52
N PRO A 502 -24.60 12.26 -5.62
CA PRO A 502 -23.88 13.05 -6.59
C PRO A 502 -24.75 14.23 -7.07
N ILE A 503 -24.21 15.44 -7.00
CA ILE A 503 -24.87 16.69 -7.37
C ILE A 503 -24.41 17.07 -8.76
N ASP A 504 -25.37 17.27 -9.68
CA ASP A 504 -25.08 17.91 -10.95
C ASP A 504 -24.78 19.39 -10.70
N ILE A 505 -23.54 19.79 -10.97
CA ILE A 505 -23.06 21.15 -10.71
C ILE A 505 -23.65 22.13 -11.74
N GLY A 506 -23.92 21.69 -12.97
CA GLY A 506 -24.48 22.55 -14.02
C GLY A 506 -23.75 23.90 -14.15
N ASP A 507 -24.52 25.00 -14.08
CA ASP A 507 -24.01 26.37 -14.11
C ASP A 507 -23.61 26.92 -12.72
N MET A 508 -23.76 26.13 -11.64
CA MET A 508 -23.39 26.53 -10.29
C MET A 508 -21.87 26.71 -10.19
N THR A 509 -21.45 27.83 -9.61
CA THR A 509 -20.03 28.04 -9.31
C THR A 509 -19.59 27.12 -8.16
N TYR A 510 -18.30 26.79 -8.11
CA TYR A 510 -17.74 26.04 -6.97
C TYR A 510 -17.95 26.76 -5.64
N GLU A 511 -17.97 28.09 -5.64
CA GLU A 511 -18.24 28.89 -4.46
C GLU A 511 -19.68 28.72 -3.96
N GLU A 512 -20.67 28.76 -4.86
CA GLU A 512 -22.07 28.51 -4.52
C GLU A 512 -22.28 27.08 -4.02
N LEU A 513 -21.66 26.08 -4.66
CA LEU A 513 -21.74 24.69 -4.22
C LEU A 513 -21.15 24.51 -2.82
N TYR A 514 -19.99 25.12 -2.58
CA TYR A 514 -19.33 25.14 -1.28
C TYR A 514 -20.25 25.75 -0.21
N ASP A 515 -20.78 26.95 -0.45
CA ASP A 515 -21.64 27.65 0.51
C ASP A 515 -22.91 26.85 0.84
N LYS A 516 -23.52 26.22 -0.17
CA LYS A 516 -24.70 25.38 0.02
C LYS A 516 -24.42 24.13 0.84
N LEU A 517 -23.31 23.44 0.55
CA LEU A 517 -22.94 22.22 1.28
C LEU A 517 -22.51 22.49 2.73
N LEU A 518 -22.07 23.71 3.05
CA LEU A 518 -21.69 24.08 4.42
C LEU A 518 -22.86 24.65 5.22
N ASN A 519 -23.66 25.53 4.62
CA ASN A 519 -24.56 26.42 5.36
C ASN A 519 -26.05 26.23 5.05
N ASP A 520 -26.41 25.65 3.89
CA ASP A 520 -27.79 25.51 3.46
C ASP A 520 -28.39 24.16 3.89
N LYS A 521 -29.11 24.17 5.01
CA LYS A 521 -29.76 22.98 5.57
C LYS A 521 -30.81 22.37 4.65
N GLU A 522 -31.57 23.20 3.92
CA GLU A 522 -32.59 22.70 2.99
C GLU A 522 -31.94 22.00 1.79
N PHE A 523 -30.84 22.57 1.29
CA PHE A 523 -30.04 21.95 0.23
C PHE A 523 -29.44 20.63 0.68
N ILE A 524 -28.88 20.55 1.89
CA ILE A 524 -28.32 19.31 2.45
C ILE A 524 -29.43 18.26 2.62
N GLU A 525 -30.57 18.62 3.21
CA GLU A 525 -31.68 17.68 3.42
C GLU A 525 -32.22 17.12 2.11
N LYS A 526 -32.30 17.96 1.06
CA LYS A 526 -32.74 17.56 -0.27
C LYS A 526 -31.77 16.58 -0.95
N HIS A 527 -30.46 16.75 -0.75
CA HIS A 527 -29.43 16.00 -1.49
C HIS A 527 -28.78 14.88 -0.70
N LYS A 528 -29.03 14.73 0.60
CA LYS A 528 -28.48 13.61 1.38
C LYS A 528 -28.92 12.25 0.83
N THR A 529 -28.06 11.25 0.99
CA THR A 529 -28.38 9.84 0.70
C THR A 529 -29.36 9.25 1.71
N GLY A 530 -29.41 9.81 2.91
CA GLY A 530 -30.12 9.24 4.07
C GLY A 530 -29.35 8.09 4.73
N LYS A 531 -28.18 7.70 4.21
CA LYS A 531 -27.35 6.64 4.80
C LYS A 531 -26.48 7.21 5.92
N PRO A 532 -26.33 6.49 7.04
CA PRO A 532 -25.44 6.89 8.12
C PRO A 532 -23.96 6.62 7.77
N VAL A 533 -23.05 7.35 8.43
CA VAL A 533 -21.60 7.27 8.19
C VAL A 533 -21.04 5.85 8.43
N TYR A 534 -21.59 5.06 9.36
CA TYR A 534 -21.12 3.68 9.58
C TYR A 534 -21.17 2.81 8.31
N THR A 535 -22.01 3.14 7.33
CA THR A 535 -22.12 2.39 6.07
C THR A 535 -20.85 2.42 5.22
N ILE A 536 -19.97 3.41 5.43
CA ILE A 536 -18.70 3.60 4.69
C ILE A 536 -17.44 3.32 5.53
N VAL A 537 -17.58 2.85 6.78
CA VAL A 537 -16.45 2.47 7.63
C VAL A 537 -15.91 1.10 7.24
N SER A 538 -14.58 0.97 7.16
CA SER A 538 -13.96 -0.31 6.79
C SER A 538 -14.00 -1.33 7.92
N TYR A 539 -13.57 -0.93 9.13
CA TYR A 539 -13.53 -1.74 10.35
C TYR A 539 -13.92 -0.88 11.54
N MET A 540 -15.21 -0.90 11.90
CA MET A 540 -15.74 0.10 12.83
C MET A 540 -15.50 -0.20 14.31
N LEU A 541 -15.19 -1.45 14.64
CA LEU A 541 -14.93 -1.90 16.02
C LEU A 541 -13.42 -2.06 16.30
N ALA A 542 -12.58 -1.63 15.37
CA ALA A 542 -11.12 -1.78 15.49
C ALA A 542 -10.56 -0.91 16.60
N SER A 543 -9.52 -1.43 17.25
CA SER A 543 -8.78 -0.74 18.30
C SER A 543 -7.47 -0.19 17.74
N MET A 544 -6.92 0.84 18.39
CA MET A 544 -5.60 1.39 18.08
C MET A 544 -4.53 0.32 18.28
N GLU A 545 -3.80 -0.02 17.22
CA GLU A 545 -2.57 -0.79 17.35
C GLU A 545 -1.44 0.14 17.79
N ILE A 546 -0.78 -0.19 18.92
CA ILE A 546 0.34 0.61 19.41
C ILE A 546 1.62 0.15 18.72
N LEU A 547 1.89 0.72 17.55
CA LEU A 547 3.11 0.45 16.80
C LEU A 547 4.34 1.00 17.53
N MET A 548 5.47 0.33 17.36
CA MET A 548 6.77 0.74 17.91
C MET A 548 7.17 2.13 17.42
N ASN A 549 7.98 2.83 18.23
CA ASN A 549 8.59 4.10 17.85
C ASN A 549 7.56 5.17 17.41
N THR A 550 6.39 5.15 18.03
CA THR A 550 5.32 6.14 17.80
C THR A 550 5.22 7.14 18.96
N PRO A 551 4.84 8.41 18.71
CA PRO A 551 4.47 9.32 19.80
C PRO A 551 3.41 8.73 20.75
N TYR A 552 2.45 7.96 20.24
CA TYR A 552 1.40 7.34 21.04
C TYR A 552 1.94 6.27 21.99
N SER A 553 2.89 5.42 21.55
CA SER A 553 3.56 4.46 22.45
C SER A 553 4.25 5.17 23.63
N ARG A 554 4.89 6.33 23.39
CA ARG A 554 5.46 7.17 24.45
C ARG A 554 4.41 7.79 25.36
N MET A 555 3.24 8.17 24.82
CA MET A 555 2.12 8.65 25.62
C MET A 555 1.59 7.56 26.56
N VAL A 556 1.55 6.30 26.12
CA VAL A 556 1.19 5.16 26.99
C VAL A 556 2.22 4.98 28.09
N GLN A 557 3.51 4.92 27.76
CA GLN A 557 4.59 4.83 28.77
C GLN A 557 4.59 5.98 29.78
N LEU A 558 4.29 7.20 29.33
CA LEU A 558 4.14 8.35 30.20
C LEU A 558 2.93 8.20 31.14
N THR A 559 1.84 7.63 30.65
CA THR A 559 0.63 7.38 31.44
C THR A 559 0.87 6.30 32.50
N GLU A 560 1.58 5.21 32.15
CA GLU A 560 2.00 4.17 33.11
C GLU A 560 2.73 4.78 34.31
N ARG A 561 3.73 5.64 34.04
CA ARG A 561 4.49 6.32 35.09
C ARG A 561 3.66 7.31 35.90
N LYS A 562 2.74 8.03 35.25
CA LYS A 562 1.95 9.10 35.89
C LYS A 562 0.83 8.53 36.76
N GLU A 563 0.19 7.45 36.32
CA GLU A 563 -0.98 6.86 36.98
C GLU A 563 -0.64 5.59 37.76
N GLU A 564 0.65 5.21 37.79
CA GLU A 564 1.16 4.01 38.49
C GLU A 564 0.43 2.74 38.07
N VAL A 565 0.23 2.59 36.76
CA VAL A 565 -0.44 1.43 36.13
C VAL A 565 0.50 0.73 35.14
N ASN A 566 0.31 -0.57 34.94
CA ASN A 566 1.01 -1.34 33.91
C ASN A 566 0.10 -1.49 32.69
N LEU A 567 0.42 -0.77 31.62
CA LEU A 567 -0.30 -0.78 30.35
C LEU A 567 0.43 -1.58 29.29
N ILE A 568 1.75 -1.48 29.19
CA ILE A 568 2.53 -2.26 28.25
C ILE A 568 2.81 -3.63 28.87
N MET A 569 2.32 -4.67 28.20
CA MET A 569 2.48 -6.06 28.62
C MET A 569 3.81 -6.64 28.15
N ASN A 570 4.04 -7.93 28.43
CA ASN A 570 5.21 -8.69 27.98
C ASN A 570 6.55 -8.06 28.39
N ASP A 571 6.62 -7.51 29.61
CA ASP A 571 7.80 -6.80 30.14
C ASP A 571 8.31 -5.67 29.23
N GLY A 572 7.41 -5.00 28.50
CA GLY A 572 7.79 -3.95 27.57
C GLY A 572 8.34 -4.46 26.23
N LYS A 573 8.33 -5.78 25.97
CA LYS A 573 8.79 -6.35 24.70
C LYS A 573 7.66 -6.34 23.66
N PRO A 574 7.86 -5.70 22.50
CA PRO A 574 6.86 -5.69 21.43
C PRO A 574 6.72 -7.06 20.74
N ASP A 575 5.54 -7.31 20.16
CA ASP A 575 5.32 -8.33 19.14
C ASP A 575 6.03 -7.90 17.86
N MET A 576 7.11 -8.61 17.57
CA MET A 576 8.04 -8.31 16.49
C MET A 576 7.60 -8.83 15.13
N ASN A 577 6.58 -9.69 15.09
CA ASN A 577 5.98 -10.05 13.82
C ASN A 577 5.19 -8.87 13.25
N MET A 578 4.54 -8.09 14.12
CA MET A 578 3.72 -6.93 13.75
C MET A 578 4.34 -5.56 14.09
N GLY A 579 5.47 -5.52 14.81
CA GLY A 579 6.11 -4.27 15.23
C GLY A 579 5.23 -3.45 16.18
N ARG A 580 4.54 -4.10 17.13
CA ARG A 580 3.54 -3.47 18.02
C ARG A 580 3.68 -3.91 19.48
N TYR A 581 3.28 -3.07 20.42
CA TYR A 581 3.21 -3.44 21.83
C TYR A 581 1.90 -4.16 22.18
N ALA A 582 1.99 -5.27 22.90
CA ALA A 582 0.86 -5.82 23.62
C ALA A 582 0.48 -4.86 24.75
N THR A 583 -0.77 -4.41 24.81
CA THR A 583 -1.19 -3.38 25.77
C THR A 583 -2.54 -3.64 26.41
N SER A 584 -2.69 -3.20 27.65
CA SER A 584 -3.96 -3.07 28.37
C SER A 584 -4.52 -1.65 28.22
N PHE A 585 -5.73 -1.44 28.71
CA PHE A 585 -6.40 -0.15 28.71
C PHE A 585 -6.36 0.47 30.11
N VAL A 586 -6.21 1.79 30.17
CA VAL A 586 -6.30 2.54 31.43
C VAL A 586 -7.67 2.39 32.08
N ASP A 587 -8.72 2.24 31.27
CA ASP A 587 -10.07 1.91 31.69
C ASP A 587 -10.37 0.45 31.35
N LYS A 588 -10.57 -0.36 32.39
CA LYS A 588 -10.78 -1.82 32.26
C LYS A 588 -12.06 -2.15 31.49
N THR A 589 -13.12 -1.35 31.61
CA THR A 589 -14.37 -1.58 30.89
C THR A 589 -14.17 -1.37 29.40
N ASN A 590 -13.46 -0.30 29.01
CA ASN A 590 -13.08 -0.09 27.61
C ASN A 590 -12.17 -1.19 27.08
N GLY A 591 -11.25 -1.70 27.91
CA GLY A 591 -10.42 -2.86 27.55
C GLY A 591 -11.23 -4.13 27.29
N ASN A 592 -12.20 -4.43 28.16
CA ASN A 592 -13.07 -5.59 27.97
C ASN A 592 -13.96 -5.42 26.71
N LEU A 593 -14.51 -4.22 26.47
CA LEU A 593 -15.28 -3.92 25.26
C LEU A 593 -14.44 -4.06 23.99
N SER A 594 -13.22 -3.51 24.00
CA SER A 594 -12.26 -3.58 22.90
C SER A 594 -11.89 -5.03 22.56
N GLU A 595 -11.53 -5.83 23.56
CA GLU A 595 -11.18 -7.24 23.35
C GLU A 595 -12.37 -8.03 22.80
N ALA A 596 -13.56 -7.83 23.38
CA ALA A 596 -14.76 -8.52 22.93
C ALA A 596 -15.15 -8.09 21.50
N CYS A 597 -15.02 -6.80 21.17
CA CYS A 597 -15.17 -6.28 19.81
C CYS A 597 -14.17 -6.90 18.82
N GLN A 598 -12.91 -7.12 19.24
CA GLN A 598 -11.94 -7.82 18.41
C GLN A 598 -12.34 -9.29 18.17
N MET A 599 -12.82 -9.98 19.21
CA MET A 599 -13.37 -11.33 19.08
C MET A 599 -14.57 -11.39 18.12
N TRP A 600 -15.41 -10.35 18.09
CA TRP A 600 -16.48 -10.21 17.10
C TRP A 600 -15.97 -10.03 15.67
N ILE A 601 -14.95 -9.19 15.47
CA ILE A 601 -14.33 -9.03 14.16
C ILE A 601 -13.78 -10.38 13.69
N ASP A 602 -13.04 -11.06 14.56
CA ASP A 602 -12.36 -12.32 14.27
C ASP A 602 -13.37 -13.44 13.98
N SER A 603 -14.45 -13.56 14.77
CA SER A 603 -15.50 -14.56 14.54
C SER A 603 -16.19 -14.39 13.19
N ASN A 604 -16.31 -13.17 12.70
CA ASN A 604 -16.98 -12.85 11.43
C ASN A 604 -16.00 -12.69 10.25
N PHE A 605 -14.70 -12.65 10.50
CA PHE A 605 -13.68 -12.32 9.50
C PHE A 605 -13.73 -13.28 8.31
N GLY A 606 -13.69 -14.59 8.55
CA GLY A 606 -13.63 -15.60 7.49
C GLY A 606 -14.79 -15.53 6.50
N VAL A 607 -16.03 -15.39 7.00
CA VAL A 607 -17.23 -15.32 6.17
C VAL A 607 -17.33 -13.98 5.44
N MET A 608 -17.09 -12.85 6.13
CA MET A 608 -17.18 -11.52 5.50
C MET A 608 -16.08 -11.31 4.47
N TYR A 609 -14.89 -11.84 4.72
CA TYR A 609 -13.78 -11.79 3.78
C TYR A 609 -14.08 -12.59 2.50
N THR A 610 -14.69 -13.76 2.65
CA THR A 610 -15.15 -14.57 1.51
C THR A 610 -16.21 -13.84 0.70
N ILE A 611 -17.24 -13.28 1.33
CA ILE A 611 -18.28 -12.47 0.67
C ILE A 611 -17.66 -11.28 -0.09
N LYS A 612 -16.72 -10.56 0.55
CA LYS A 612 -16.02 -9.42 -0.08
C LYS A 612 -15.19 -9.86 -1.29
N SER A 613 -14.62 -11.06 -1.26
CA SER A 613 -13.84 -11.61 -2.37
C SER A 613 -14.73 -12.04 -3.53
N LEU A 614 -15.83 -12.76 -3.26
CA LEU A 614 -16.84 -13.11 -4.25
C LEU A 614 -17.45 -11.86 -4.90
N HIS A 615 -17.74 -10.81 -4.12
CA HIS A 615 -18.28 -9.55 -4.62
C HIS A 615 -17.41 -8.93 -5.72
N LYS A 616 -16.08 -9.09 -5.68
CA LYS A 616 -15.18 -8.50 -6.70
C LYS A 616 -15.36 -9.16 -8.06
N VAL A 617 -15.63 -10.47 -8.09
CA VAL A 617 -15.70 -11.29 -9.30
C VAL A 617 -17.12 -11.62 -9.75
N ALA A 618 -18.10 -11.40 -8.89
CA ALA A 618 -19.52 -11.69 -9.10
C ALA A 618 -20.15 -10.90 -10.26
N ASN A 619 -21.24 -11.44 -10.81
CA ASN A 619 -22.06 -10.74 -11.79
C ASN A 619 -22.84 -9.57 -11.13
N PRO A 620 -23.42 -8.61 -11.88
CA PRO A 620 -24.08 -7.44 -11.30
C PRO A 620 -25.19 -7.75 -10.29
N ARG A 621 -25.97 -8.81 -10.51
CA ARG A 621 -27.07 -9.21 -9.62
C ARG A 621 -26.53 -9.75 -8.30
N GLU A 622 -25.56 -10.64 -8.37
CA GLU A 622 -24.86 -11.18 -7.20
C GLU A 622 -24.11 -10.09 -6.44
N LYS A 623 -23.44 -9.17 -7.14
CA LYS A 623 -22.74 -8.02 -6.54
C LYS A 623 -23.66 -7.23 -5.62
N LYS A 624 -24.85 -6.87 -6.10
CA LYS A 624 -25.84 -6.14 -5.30
C LYS A 624 -26.21 -6.90 -4.01
N LYS A 625 -26.37 -8.23 -4.12
CA LYS A 625 -26.75 -9.07 -3.00
C LYS A 625 -25.60 -9.26 -1.98
N LEU A 626 -24.40 -9.58 -2.45
CA LEU A 626 -23.20 -9.68 -1.62
C LEU A 626 -22.88 -8.36 -0.92
N TYR A 627 -23.08 -7.23 -1.61
CA TYR A 627 -22.95 -5.91 -1.02
C TYR A 627 -23.96 -5.67 0.11
N SER A 628 -25.23 -6.08 -0.08
CA SER A 628 -26.24 -5.94 0.98
C SER A 628 -25.88 -6.72 2.24
N TYR A 629 -25.26 -7.90 2.13
CA TYR A 629 -24.80 -8.65 3.30
C TYR A 629 -23.69 -7.93 4.06
N MET A 630 -22.73 -7.33 3.34
CA MET A 630 -21.68 -6.53 3.96
C MET A 630 -22.25 -5.28 4.65
N GLU A 631 -23.27 -4.64 4.06
CA GLU A 631 -23.97 -3.48 4.64
C GLU A 631 -24.70 -3.88 5.93
N THR A 632 -25.50 -4.95 5.91
CA THR A 632 -26.20 -5.46 7.09
C THR A 632 -25.24 -5.91 8.20
N HIS A 633 -24.11 -6.55 7.85
CA HIS A 633 -23.09 -6.92 8.85
C HIS A 633 -22.50 -5.70 9.57
N ARG A 634 -22.21 -4.60 8.84
CA ARG A 634 -21.72 -3.36 9.47
C ARG A 634 -22.76 -2.78 10.41
N GLU A 635 -24.02 -2.77 10.00
CA GLU A 635 -25.13 -2.29 10.81
C GLU A 635 -25.31 -3.12 12.10
N ILE A 636 -25.28 -4.45 12.01
CA ILE A 636 -25.31 -5.35 13.17
C ILE A 636 -24.14 -5.07 14.12
N SER A 637 -22.94 -4.83 13.57
CA SER A 637 -21.74 -4.52 14.37
C SER A 637 -21.84 -3.16 15.07
N HIS A 638 -22.45 -2.17 14.41
CA HIS A 638 -22.73 -0.85 14.99
C HIS A 638 -23.69 -0.94 16.15
N PHE A 639 -24.83 -1.57 15.93
CA PHE A 639 -25.84 -1.71 16.97
C PHE A 639 -25.41 -2.65 18.08
N LEU A 640 -24.51 -3.62 17.83
CA LEU A 640 -23.87 -4.38 18.91
C LEU A 640 -23.17 -3.46 19.90
N LEU A 641 -22.27 -2.60 19.41
CA LEU A 641 -21.52 -1.72 20.30
C LEU A 641 -22.45 -0.71 20.99
N LYS A 642 -23.42 -0.13 20.26
CA LYS A 642 -24.43 0.74 20.87
C LYS A 642 -25.20 0.04 21.96
N TYR A 643 -25.56 -1.21 21.74
CA TYR A 643 -26.26 -2.03 22.71
C TYR A 643 -25.42 -2.32 23.96
N LEU A 644 -24.14 -2.65 23.80
CA LEU A 644 -23.21 -2.84 24.92
C LEU A 644 -23.02 -1.55 25.73
N VAL A 645 -22.80 -0.42 25.04
CA VAL A 645 -22.63 0.91 25.68
C VAL A 645 -23.90 1.33 26.40
N TYR A 646 -25.07 1.13 25.81
CA TYR A 646 -26.36 1.41 26.43
C TYR A 646 -26.59 0.58 27.70
N ASN A 647 -26.24 -0.72 27.69
CA ASN A 647 -26.40 -1.55 28.89
C ASN A 647 -25.46 -1.14 30.04
N LEU A 648 -24.28 -0.58 29.72
CA LEU A 648 -23.34 -0.05 30.70
C LEU A 648 -23.73 1.36 31.19
N SER A 649 -24.33 2.17 30.33
CA SER A 649 -24.76 3.53 30.63
C SER A 649 -26.10 3.83 29.95
N PRO A 650 -27.22 3.43 30.57
CA PRO A 650 -28.54 3.56 29.96
C PRO A 650 -28.94 5.02 29.73
N ASP A 651 -29.47 5.29 28.54
CA ASP A 651 -30.09 6.56 28.17
C ASP A 651 -31.32 6.34 27.28
N LYS A 652 -32.30 7.25 27.36
CA LYS A 652 -33.60 7.08 26.70
C LYS A 652 -33.51 7.10 25.18
N GLU A 653 -32.59 7.87 24.62
CA GLU A 653 -32.45 8.05 23.17
C GLU A 653 -31.90 6.78 22.53
N SER A 654 -30.83 6.23 23.10
CA SER A 654 -30.28 4.93 22.70
C SER A 654 -31.29 3.80 22.83
N GLN A 655 -32.12 3.79 23.88
CA GLN A 655 -33.16 2.76 24.05
C GLN A 655 -34.16 2.78 22.88
N ILE A 656 -34.62 3.96 22.46
CA ILE A 656 -35.56 4.12 21.35
C ILE A 656 -34.91 3.67 20.04
N ILE A 657 -33.70 4.16 19.76
CA ILE A 657 -32.93 3.83 18.56
C ILE A 657 -32.68 2.32 18.44
N LEU A 658 -32.28 1.67 19.54
CA LEU A 658 -32.06 0.22 19.58
C LEU A 658 -33.35 -0.57 19.36
N SER A 659 -34.47 -0.11 19.95
CA SER A 659 -35.78 -0.73 19.75
C SER A 659 -36.23 -0.61 18.29
N ASP A 660 -36.04 0.56 17.68
CA ASP A 660 -36.40 0.80 16.29
C ASP A 660 -35.56 -0.05 15.32
N PHE A 661 -34.25 -0.18 15.58
CA PHE A 661 -33.38 -1.09 14.82
C PHE A 661 -33.88 -2.55 14.90
N LEU A 662 -34.11 -3.06 16.11
CA LEU A 662 -34.58 -4.43 16.30
C LEU A 662 -35.94 -4.66 15.63
N ARG A 663 -36.84 -3.67 15.66
CA ARG A 663 -38.15 -3.75 14.98
C ARG A 663 -38.00 -3.78 13.47
N MET A 664 -37.21 -2.87 12.92
CA MET A 664 -37.00 -2.71 11.49
C MET A 664 -36.50 -4.01 10.84
N HIS A 665 -35.65 -4.77 11.54
CA HIS A 665 -35.12 -6.04 11.04
C HIS A 665 -35.89 -7.28 11.51
N SER A 666 -37.02 -7.10 12.21
CA SER A 666 -37.79 -8.18 12.84
C SER A 666 -36.93 -9.05 13.75
N MET A 667 -36.08 -8.42 14.56
CA MET A 667 -35.11 -9.04 15.45
C MET A 667 -35.48 -8.92 16.94
N GLU A 668 -36.52 -8.15 17.29
CA GLU A 668 -36.96 -7.96 18.69
C GLU A 668 -37.19 -9.29 19.44
N HIS A 669 -37.70 -10.31 18.75
CA HIS A 669 -38.02 -11.62 19.34
C HIS A 669 -36.84 -12.60 19.38
N ILE A 670 -35.71 -12.25 18.75
CA ILE A 670 -34.54 -13.12 18.62
C ILE A 670 -33.72 -13.10 19.92
N LEU A 671 -33.68 -11.96 20.60
CA LEU A 671 -32.86 -11.78 21.79
C LEU A 671 -33.55 -12.34 23.03
N ASP A 672 -32.83 -13.16 23.79
CA ASP A 672 -33.28 -13.63 25.11
C ASP A 672 -33.12 -12.50 26.13
N ASN A 673 -34.23 -11.93 26.61
CA ASN A 673 -34.23 -10.83 27.58
C ASN A 673 -33.52 -11.15 28.89
N SER A 674 -33.41 -12.43 29.26
CA SER A 674 -32.71 -12.83 30.48
C SER A 674 -31.18 -12.73 30.37
N LYS A 675 -30.64 -12.64 29.14
CA LYS A 675 -29.19 -12.61 28.84
C LYS A 675 -28.67 -11.23 28.43
N ILE A 676 -29.43 -10.16 28.67
CA ILE A 676 -29.14 -8.81 28.15
C ILE A 676 -28.26 -7.96 29.09
N ASN A 677 -28.02 -8.40 30.32
CA ASN A 677 -27.36 -7.55 31.31
C ASN A 677 -25.81 -7.61 31.18
N VAL A 678 -25.19 -6.50 30.77
CA VAL A 678 -23.73 -6.34 30.78
C VAL A 678 -23.19 -6.15 32.22
N GLY A 679 -24.06 -5.83 33.17
CA GLY A 679 -23.74 -5.74 34.59
C GLY A 679 -22.66 -4.68 34.86
N ASP A 680 -21.56 -5.12 35.44
CA ASP A 680 -20.39 -4.30 35.79
C ASP A 680 -19.42 -4.05 34.61
N GLY A 681 -19.72 -4.55 33.40
CA GLY A 681 -18.78 -4.48 32.27
C GLY A 681 -17.64 -5.47 32.37
N SER A 682 -17.75 -6.51 33.19
CA SER A 682 -16.84 -7.65 33.14
C SER A 682 -16.91 -8.34 31.78
N LYS A 683 -15.76 -8.89 31.36
CA LYS A 683 -15.61 -9.61 30.10
C LYS A 683 -16.65 -10.74 29.95
N GLU A 684 -16.90 -11.51 31.01
CA GLU A 684 -17.88 -12.59 30.99
C GLU A 684 -19.29 -12.08 30.65
N ASN A 685 -19.75 -11.01 31.30
CA ASN A 685 -21.06 -10.43 31.01
C ASN A 685 -21.14 -9.87 29.58
N ILE A 686 -20.09 -9.20 29.10
CA ILE A 686 -20.02 -8.70 27.72
C ILE A 686 -20.13 -9.86 26.73
N LEU A 687 -19.38 -10.95 26.93
CA LEU A 687 -19.40 -12.12 26.05
C LEU A 687 -20.76 -12.85 26.09
N ASN A 688 -21.42 -12.90 27.25
CA ASN A 688 -22.78 -13.45 27.37
C ASN A 688 -23.78 -12.65 26.51
N VAL A 689 -23.72 -11.32 26.59
CA VAL A 689 -24.56 -10.43 25.77
C VAL A 689 -24.23 -10.57 24.29
N MET A 690 -22.95 -10.63 23.93
CA MET A 690 -22.52 -10.84 22.55
C MET A 690 -22.95 -12.20 21.99
N THR A 691 -22.93 -13.25 22.80
CA THR A 691 -23.40 -14.59 22.40
C THR A 691 -24.89 -14.56 22.10
N ASN A 692 -25.68 -13.81 22.88
CA ASN A 692 -27.08 -13.54 22.55
C ASN A 692 -27.21 -12.72 21.25
N TRP A 693 -26.35 -11.71 21.06
CA TRP A 693 -26.31 -10.89 19.84
C TRP A 693 -25.87 -11.68 18.59
N GLN A 694 -25.08 -12.76 18.73
CA GLN A 694 -24.73 -13.64 17.61
C GLN A 694 -25.96 -14.26 16.95
N LEU A 695 -27.11 -14.40 17.65
CA LEU A 695 -28.36 -14.88 17.05
C LEU A 695 -28.85 -13.97 15.91
N ILE A 696 -28.59 -12.66 16.02
CA ILE A 696 -28.89 -11.69 14.95
C ILE A 696 -27.98 -11.94 13.74
N MET A 697 -26.70 -12.20 13.99
CA MET A 697 -25.72 -12.51 12.94
C MET A 697 -26.01 -13.87 12.29
N GLU A 698 -26.42 -14.85 13.07
CA GLU A 698 -26.83 -16.18 12.61
C GLU A 698 -27.98 -16.06 11.60
N LYS A 699 -29.00 -15.24 11.87
CA LYS A 699 -30.09 -14.97 10.93
C LYS A 699 -29.58 -14.46 9.58
N LEU A 700 -28.68 -13.47 9.59
CA LEU A 700 -28.07 -12.96 8.36
C LEU A 700 -27.33 -14.06 7.60
N LEU A 701 -26.53 -14.88 8.29
CA LEU A 701 -25.75 -15.93 7.65
C LEU A 701 -26.60 -17.11 7.15
N ARG A 702 -27.74 -17.39 7.79
CA ARG A 702 -28.75 -18.32 7.26
C ARG A 702 -29.39 -17.80 5.97
N ASP A 703 -29.61 -16.49 5.84
CA ASP A 703 -30.05 -15.89 4.59
C ASP A 703 -28.98 -16.04 3.48
N VAL A 704 -27.70 -15.86 3.83
CA VAL A 704 -26.57 -16.10 2.91
C VAL A 704 -26.55 -17.55 2.45
N GLU A 705 -26.63 -18.50 3.38
CA GLU A 705 -26.66 -19.94 3.09
C GLU A 705 -27.87 -20.33 2.22
N ALA A 706 -29.05 -19.80 2.51
CA ALA A 706 -30.26 -20.05 1.73
C ALA A 706 -30.13 -19.54 0.29
N ASP A 707 -29.56 -18.36 0.10
CA ASP A 707 -29.36 -17.78 -1.22
C ASP A 707 -28.24 -18.46 -2.01
N LEU A 708 -27.23 -19.00 -1.32
CA LEU A 708 -26.23 -19.89 -1.92
C LEU A 708 -26.90 -21.18 -2.42
N ASN A 709 -27.70 -21.83 -1.58
CA ASN A 709 -28.40 -23.08 -1.92
C ASN A 709 -29.43 -22.91 -3.05
N LYS A 710 -30.04 -21.72 -3.17
CA LYS A 710 -30.98 -21.38 -4.27
C LYS A 710 -30.27 -20.95 -5.55
N GLY A 711 -28.93 -20.86 -5.56
CA GLY A 711 -28.17 -20.35 -6.71
C GLY A 711 -28.40 -18.87 -7.01
N ILE A 712 -28.85 -18.08 -6.02
CA ILE A 712 -28.97 -16.62 -6.12
C ILE A 712 -27.59 -15.96 -6.07
N ILE A 713 -26.67 -16.57 -5.32
CA ILE A 713 -25.24 -16.28 -5.30
C ILE A 713 -24.46 -17.57 -5.59
N THR A 714 -23.28 -17.42 -6.18
CA THR A 714 -22.39 -18.53 -6.48
C THR A 714 -21.22 -18.57 -5.49
N ASP A 715 -20.77 -19.77 -5.14
CA ASP A 715 -19.55 -19.99 -4.35
C ASP A 715 -18.28 -19.83 -5.20
N SER A 716 -17.10 -19.93 -4.57
CA SER A 716 -15.85 -20.22 -5.26
C SER A 716 -15.78 -21.68 -5.72
N GLU A 717 -14.88 -21.98 -6.67
CA GLU A 717 -14.69 -23.34 -7.21
C GLU A 717 -14.33 -24.38 -6.12
N ASP A 718 -13.69 -23.94 -5.04
CA ASP A 718 -13.31 -24.73 -3.87
C ASP A 718 -14.28 -24.59 -2.67
N HIS A 719 -15.49 -24.08 -2.90
CA HIS A 719 -16.57 -24.00 -1.90
C HIS A 719 -16.21 -23.19 -0.63
N ARG A 720 -15.47 -22.09 -0.76
CA ARG A 720 -15.02 -21.29 0.40
C ARG A 720 -16.16 -20.70 1.21
N LEU A 721 -17.23 -20.22 0.57
CA LEU A 721 -18.36 -19.63 1.27
C LEU A 721 -19.09 -20.69 2.08
N HIS A 722 -19.38 -21.85 1.47
CA HIS A 722 -19.95 -22.98 2.20
C HIS A 722 -19.08 -23.40 3.40
N ASN A 723 -17.76 -23.54 3.21
CA ASN A 723 -16.85 -23.96 4.27
C ASN A 723 -16.73 -22.91 5.39
N THR A 724 -16.69 -21.63 5.06
CA THR A 724 -16.63 -20.55 6.07
C THR A 724 -17.95 -20.36 6.81
N LEU A 725 -19.10 -20.57 6.17
CA LEU A 725 -20.41 -20.61 6.84
C LEU A 725 -20.48 -21.79 7.83
N LYS A 726 -20.13 -22.99 7.38
CA LYS A 726 -20.11 -24.19 8.23
C LYS A 726 -19.24 -24.00 9.47
N ARG A 727 -18.05 -23.42 9.28
CA ARG A 727 -17.14 -23.09 10.38
C ARG A 727 -17.73 -22.05 11.32
N TRP A 728 -18.35 -20.99 10.78
CA TRP A 728 -18.99 -19.97 11.61
C TRP A 728 -20.10 -20.57 12.49
N PHE A 729 -20.94 -21.44 11.92
CA PHE A 729 -22.00 -22.10 12.68
C PHE A 729 -21.47 -23.09 13.73
N SER A 730 -20.34 -23.78 13.48
CA SER A 730 -19.71 -24.64 14.49
C SER A 730 -19.05 -23.87 15.62
N ASP A 731 -18.51 -22.69 15.31
CA ASP A 731 -17.75 -21.86 16.24
C ASP A 731 -18.65 -20.86 16.99
N MET A 732 -19.95 -20.83 16.72
CA MET A 732 -20.90 -19.94 17.39
C MET A 732 -20.88 -20.16 18.92
N GLY A 733 -20.80 -19.06 19.68
CA GLY A 733 -20.62 -19.03 21.13
C GLY A 733 -19.17 -19.27 21.60
N ASN A 734 -18.27 -19.71 20.73
CA ASN A 734 -16.85 -19.88 21.06
C ASN A 734 -16.05 -18.64 20.64
N TRP A 735 -15.56 -17.89 21.63
CA TRP A 735 -14.83 -16.65 21.39
C TRP A 735 -13.32 -16.86 21.45
N SER A 736 -12.63 -16.47 20.39
CA SER A 736 -11.17 -16.57 20.27
C SER A 736 -10.61 -15.42 19.43
N LEU A 737 -9.34 -15.09 19.64
CA LEU A 737 -8.60 -14.14 18.82
C LEU A 737 -7.78 -14.89 17.75
N ILE A 738 -7.78 -14.41 16.50
CA ILE A 738 -6.99 -15.00 15.40
C ILE A 738 -5.50 -14.68 15.57
N ASN A 739 -5.19 -13.44 15.99
CA ASN A 739 -3.82 -12.94 16.21
C ASN A 739 -3.60 -12.58 17.68
N ALA A 740 -3.84 -13.53 18.59
CA ALA A 740 -3.50 -13.34 20.00
C ALA A 740 -2.01 -13.02 20.15
N TYR A 741 -1.67 -12.15 21.12
CA TYR A 741 -0.26 -11.88 21.43
C TYR A 741 0.42 -13.18 21.86
N GLU A 742 1.58 -13.48 21.29
CA GLU A 742 2.54 -14.41 21.90
C GLU A 742 3.11 -13.70 23.13
N LEU A 743 2.47 -13.88 24.29
CA LEU A 743 3.03 -13.48 25.57
C LEU A 743 4.07 -14.53 25.96
N ASN A 744 5.32 -14.12 26.16
CA ASN A 744 6.39 -15.02 26.61
C ASN A 744 6.19 -15.44 28.07
#